data_AF-A0A8C4NG26-F1
#
_entry.id   AF-A0A8C4NG26-F1
#
_cell.length_a   1.000
_cell.length_b   1.000
_cell.length_c   1.000
_cell.angle_alpha   90.00
_cell.angle_beta   90.00
_cell.angle_gamma   90.00
#
_symmetry.space_group_name_H-M   'P 1'
#
loop_
_entity.id
_entity.type
_entity.pdbx_description
1 polymer ?
#
loop_
_entity_poly.entity_id
_entity_poly.type
_entity_poly.pdbx_seq_one_letter_code
_entity_poly.pdbx_strand_id
1 'polypeptide(L)'
;MDELSIACHDGDWTMVQHLLSLGAICPAQNNPQHPILLTARQGHTNLLAEMLEAWPEMRTSDIMLYHLLASACRGGHLNTAVMLLDSYHAPTAVRPQNNAREELHIEDSPLYASATSGCEELAVELVQRGTPITSYLISDHPEFTKNLLHRLACGHMTTAFTAWVAQSRRVVEQMEPTCEDVEPNKDDEINNGLVVRWARLQLPWLEVSWIVNIAHEVADLDVSENALSTLPTVLPWGLKALRRFSAFGNKLIEIPCVLPEQVFCHRLEEIDLSHNILVSLPPALFSLQWLQKLNVSYNLLSEFGSEELASWNKVKLRRLACLDLSYNQLEDLSVEVMHLFNGLLSLNLSHNLLVSLPPAWTCPMVMTSLNLSGNQLVALPSAREWKCHRLVVLDLSGNLLGSQSQSTRNKLLQFFTRRTRHSFIDEGPLEFPRFLEKSLEVLNLTENALEFLPASLCNLLKLRELFLSRNPNLHELPLGLGTLKHLWSLDLSDLEVQNVPQDLLNASCGTAAVLAYLRAKQRQAERCYSLKLLVVGSHRHGKTSLLGALQGRPVVGGSPSEASVSSTPASHIALSSWDLQRPSGICGEKLPDLVRMSVWELGGPACAMPAHQCFFTNKALFLVIWNLVLGEEGVEALQSWLLSIQARAPNAAVVIVGTHLDALPQRFQQERIATLRAHILSLCHMPGGGRMPGYPNIVHQHLAEVSSRTGTGVYDLRKLIYQVASTMKDVGNPIPTERLVGRLVPQSFLLLHKAVQAEKERRRQSHLVQYLTETEFKALATQHMEGGLVNSEDEMQQAVTFLVEVGCILHFPDASRGLRSLYFLDAAWLWSCLQCVFSPNSTC
;
A
#
# COMPACT_ATOMS: atom_id res chain seq x y z
N MET A 1 42.99 -12.87 -63.13
CA MET A 1 42.89 -11.82 -62.10
C MET A 1 43.05 -10.51 -62.82
N ASP A 2 42.03 -9.65 -62.75
CA ASP A 2 42.06 -8.31 -63.32
C ASP A 2 43.17 -7.48 -62.64
N GLU A 3 43.78 -6.51 -63.34
CA GLU A 3 44.87 -5.67 -62.81
C GLU A 3 44.49 -4.98 -61.48
N LEU A 4 43.21 -4.64 -61.31
CA LEU A 4 42.65 -4.11 -60.07
C LEU A 4 42.66 -5.12 -58.91
N SER A 5 42.37 -6.39 -59.19
CA SER A 5 42.38 -7.46 -58.16
C SER A 5 43.80 -7.75 -57.65
N ILE A 6 44.81 -7.60 -58.50
CA ILE A 6 46.23 -7.75 -58.14
C ILE A 6 46.68 -6.56 -57.29
N ALA A 7 46.36 -5.32 -57.71
CA ALA A 7 46.68 -4.12 -56.93
C ALA A 7 46.00 -4.13 -55.53
N CYS A 8 44.77 -4.61 -55.44
CA CYS A 8 44.05 -4.82 -54.18
C CYS A 8 44.64 -5.94 -53.32
N HIS A 9 45.24 -6.97 -53.93
CA HIS A 9 45.92 -8.05 -53.22
C HIS A 9 47.25 -7.58 -52.61
N ASP A 10 47.99 -6.72 -53.31
CA ASP A 10 49.30 -6.21 -52.87
C ASP A 10 49.19 -4.96 -51.97
N GLY A 11 47.99 -4.38 -51.84
CA GLY A 11 47.73 -3.21 -51.00
C GLY A 11 48.24 -1.88 -51.57
N ASP A 12 48.53 -1.81 -52.88
CA ASP A 12 49.06 -0.61 -53.53
C ASP A 12 47.96 0.42 -53.81
N TRP A 13 47.77 1.33 -52.85
CA TRP A 13 46.81 2.43 -52.94
C TRP A 13 46.99 3.29 -54.19
N THR A 14 48.24 3.57 -54.59
CA THR A 14 48.50 4.48 -55.71
C THR A 14 48.08 3.87 -57.05
N MET A 15 48.31 2.57 -57.20
CA MET A 15 47.86 1.80 -58.36
C MET A 15 46.34 1.66 -58.38
N VAL A 16 45.71 1.39 -57.22
CA VAL A 16 44.25 1.31 -57.10
C VAL A 16 43.59 2.63 -57.49
N GLN A 17 44.08 3.78 -57.00
CA GLN A 17 43.58 5.10 -57.40
C GLN A 17 43.72 5.36 -58.92
N HIS A 18 44.85 4.99 -59.50
CA HIS A 18 45.10 5.19 -60.93
C HIS A 18 44.15 4.34 -61.78
N LEU A 19 43.94 3.08 -61.43
CA LEU A 19 43.03 2.16 -62.13
C LEU A 19 41.56 2.57 -61.98
N LEU A 20 41.16 3.11 -60.82
CA LEU A 20 39.82 3.67 -60.62
C LEU A 20 39.60 4.94 -61.47
N SER A 21 40.62 5.79 -61.63
CA SER A 21 40.54 6.99 -62.48
C SER A 21 40.39 6.70 -63.97
N LEU A 22 40.80 5.50 -64.41
CA LEU A 22 40.71 5.03 -65.79
C LEU A 22 39.38 4.32 -66.12
N GLY A 23 38.46 4.23 -65.16
CA GLY A 23 37.11 3.67 -65.37
C GLY A 23 37.05 2.14 -65.32
N ALA A 24 37.92 1.48 -64.55
CA ALA A 24 37.86 0.04 -64.34
C ALA A 24 36.48 -0.39 -63.80
N ILE A 25 35.82 -1.32 -64.50
CA ILE A 25 34.47 -1.80 -64.18
C ILE A 25 34.56 -2.80 -63.01
N CYS A 26 33.84 -2.53 -61.91
CA CYS A 26 33.69 -3.50 -60.83
C CYS A 26 32.96 -4.76 -61.32
N PRO A 27 33.51 -5.97 -61.11
CA PRO A 27 32.80 -7.20 -61.42
C PRO A 27 31.52 -7.31 -60.57
N ALA A 28 30.55 -8.09 -61.06
CA ALA A 28 29.25 -8.27 -60.40
C ALA A 28 29.39 -8.61 -58.90
N GLN A 29 28.43 -8.13 -58.10
CA GLN A 29 28.45 -8.11 -56.62
C GLN A 29 28.72 -9.48 -55.94
N ASN A 30 28.56 -10.60 -56.67
CA ASN A 30 28.63 -11.96 -56.13
C ASN A 30 29.89 -12.75 -56.54
N ASN A 31 30.98 -12.10 -56.97
CA ASN A 31 32.22 -12.80 -57.29
C ASN A 31 33.14 -12.93 -56.05
N PRO A 32 33.55 -14.13 -55.61
CA PRO A 32 34.50 -14.30 -54.49
C PRO A 32 35.88 -13.70 -54.77
N GLN A 33 36.19 -13.34 -56.02
CA GLN A 33 37.38 -12.58 -56.40
C GLN A 33 37.13 -11.06 -56.49
N HIS A 34 36.05 -10.55 -55.89
CA HIS A 34 35.78 -9.12 -55.89
C HIS A 34 36.94 -8.36 -55.22
N PRO A 35 37.49 -7.31 -55.85
CA PRO A 35 38.67 -6.58 -55.35
C PRO A 35 38.53 -6.11 -53.89
N ILE A 36 37.34 -5.63 -53.49
CA ILE A 36 37.07 -5.19 -52.10
C ILE A 36 37.03 -6.33 -51.07
N LEU A 37 36.59 -7.52 -51.47
CA LEU A 37 36.61 -8.70 -50.59
C LEU A 37 38.05 -9.20 -50.43
N LEU A 38 38.87 -9.08 -51.48
CA LEU A 38 40.30 -9.39 -51.45
C LEU A 38 41.08 -8.41 -50.56
N THR A 39 40.82 -7.10 -50.62
CA THR A 39 41.44 -6.12 -49.71
C THR A 39 41.10 -6.40 -48.24
N ALA A 40 39.84 -6.79 -47.97
CA ALA A 40 39.44 -7.21 -46.63
C ALA A 40 40.17 -8.48 -46.18
N ARG A 41 40.32 -9.46 -47.10
CA ARG A 41 41.02 -10.72 -46.83
C ARG A 41 42.51 -10.57 -46.53
N GLN A 42 43.17 -9.54 -47.08
CA GLN A 42 44.59 -9.24 -46.85
C GLN A 42 44.83 -8.21 -45.72
N GLY A 43 43.77 -7.67 -45.11
CA GLY A 43 43.88 -6.82 -43.92
C GLY A 43 44.36 -5.40 -44.18
N HIS A 44 44.22 -4.89 -45.41
CA HIS A 44 44.58 -3.51 -45.75
C HIS A 44 43.50 -2.53 -45.27
N THR A 45 43.46 -2.26 -43.96
CA THR A 45 42.41 -1.46 -43.29
C THR A 45 42.21 -0.07 -43.89
N ASN A 46 43.31 0.68 -44.14
CA ASN A 46 43.23 2.04 -44.67
C ASN A 46 42.70 2.05 -46.12
N LEU A 47 43.23 1.16 -46.96
CA LEU A 47 42.78 0.96 -48.34
C LEU A 47 41.30 0.57 -48.40
N LEU A 48 40.87 -0.33 -47.50
CA LEU A 48 39.48 -0.76 -47.41
C LEU A 48 38.55 0.38 -46.99
N ALA A 49 38.96 1.21 -46.02
CA ALA A 49 38.18 2.37 -45.57
C ALA A 49 37.97 3.38 -46.72
N GLU A 50 39.04 3.71 -47.45
CA GLU A 50 38.98 4.63 -48.58
C GLU A 50 38.17 4.06 -49.76
N MET A 51 38.27 2.75 -50.04
CA MET A 51 37.44 2.08 -51.06
C MET A 51 35.95 2.06 -50.67
N LEU A 52 35.64 1.90 -49.38
CA LEU A 52 34.27 2.05 -48.89
C LEU A 52 33.79 3.50 -49.02
N GLU A 53 34.64 4.52 -48.80
CA GLU A 53 34.29 5.94 -49.01
C GLU A 53 33.97 6.24 -50.47
N ALA A 54 34.71 5.63 -51.39
CA ALA A 54 34.50 5.79 -52.82
C ALA A 54 33.23 5.10 -53.35
N TRP A 55 32.68 4.09 -52.65
CA TRP A 55 31.51 3.31 -53.08
C TRP A 55 30.38 3.29 -52.04
N PRO A 56 29.50 4.31 -52.02
CA PRO A 56 28.41 4.42 -51.05
C PRO A 56 27.41 3.25 -51.11
N GLU A 57 27.16 2.68 -52.29
CA GLU A 57 26.21 1.58 -52.49
C GLU A 57 26.62 0.30 -51.73
N MET A 58 27.93 0.08 -51.56
CA MET A 58 28.46 -1.07 -50.83
C MET A 58 28.34 -0.90 -49.30
N ARG A 59 28.23 0.34 -48.81
CA ARG A 59 27.97 0.64 -47.39
C ARG A 59 26.52 0.39 -46.99
N THR A 60 25.60 0.52 -47.94
CA THR A 60 24.16 0.38 -47.68
C THR A 60 23.66 -1.06 -47.74
N SER A 61 24.48 -2.00 -48.25
CA SER A 61 24.11 -3.41 -48.34
C SER A 61 24.62 -4.19 -47.13
N ASP A 62 23.70 -4.58 -46.25
CA ASP A 62 23.98 -5.44 -45.08
C ASP A 62 24.64 -6.76 -45.48
N ILE A 63 24.24 -7.32 -46.63
CA ILE A 63 24.79 -8.57 -47.18
C ILE A 63 26.26 -8.37 -47.60
N MET A 64 26.57 -7.24 -48.22
CA MET A 64 27.95 -6.94 -48.63
C MET A 64 28.87 -6.68 -47.43
N LEU A 65 28.39 -5.94 -46.43
CA LEU A 65 29.11 -5.72 -45.18
C LEU A 65 29.33 -7.02 -44.41
N TYR A 66 28.36 -7.94 -44.43
CA TYR A 66 28.50 -9.29 -43.88
C TYR A 66 29.61 -10.09 -44.56
N HIS A 67 29.64 -10.14 -45.89
CA HIS A 67 30.69 -10.84 -46.64
C HIS A 67 32.07 -10.19 -46.49
N LEU A 68 32.13 -8.85 -46.36
CA LEU A 68 33.37 -8.13 -46.06
C LEU A 68 33.91 -8.49 -44.68
N LEU A 69 33.05 -8.53 -43.68
CA LEU A 69 33.40 -8.96 -42.33
C LEU A 69 33.90 -10.42 -42.37
N ALA A 70 33.15 -11.33 -43.00
CA ALA A 70 33.56 -12.73 -43.14
C ALA A 70 34.91 -12.90 -43.84
N SER A 71 35.18 -12.11 -44.90
CA SER A 71 36.46 -12.13 -45.61
C SER A 71 37.62 -11.63 -44.74
N ALA A 72 37.42 -10.55 -43.97
CA ALA A 72 38.40 -10.06 -42.99
C ALA A 72 38.67 -11.09 -41.88
N CYS A 73 37.63 -11.78 -41.41
CA CYS A 73 37.76 -12.87 -40.44
C CYS A 73 38.54 -14.07 -41.00
N ARG A 74 38.34 -14.41 -42.28
CA ARG A 74 39.07 -15.48 -42.98
C ARG A 74 40.55 -15.17 -43.14
N GLY A 75 40.92 -13.89 -43.22
CA GLY A 75 42.31 -13.40 -43.21
C GLY A 75 42.91 -13.27 -41.80
N GLY A 76 42.10 -13.35 -40.73
CA GLY A 76 42.56 -13.20 -39.35
C GLY A 76 42.90 -11.76 -38.93
N HIS A 77 42.38 -10.75 -39.64
CA HIS A 77 42.76 -9.36 -39.42
C HIS A 77 41.83 -8.63 -38.44
N LEU A 78 42.19 -8.65 -37.15
CA LEU A 78 41.41 -8.05 -36.05
C LEU A 78 41.07 -6.57 -36.29
N ASN A 79 42.05 -5.73 -36.62
CA ASN A 79 41.83 -4.29 -36.80
C ASN A 79 40.85 -3.98 -37.94
N THR A 80 40.88 -4.77 -39.01
CA THR A 80 39.98 -4.61 -40.15
C THR A 80 38.55 -5.04 -39.78
N ALA A 81 38.39 -6.15 -39.05
CA ALA A 81 37.10 -6.62 -38.57
C ALA A 81 36.47 -5.65 -37.54
N VAL A 82 37.26 -5.14 -36.58
CA VAL A 82 36.80 -4.14 -35.60
C VAL A 82 36.39 -2.84 -36.29
N MET A 83 37.14 -2.37 -37.29
CA MET A 83 36.74 -1.20 -38.09
C MET A 83 35.38 -1.41 -38.77
N LEU A 84 35.15 -2.59 -39.37
CA LEU A 84 33.87 -2.91 -40.02
C LEU A 84 32.70 -2.98 -39.03
N LEU A 85 32.94 -3.46 -37.81
CA LEU A 85 31.93 -3.54 -36.75
C LEU A 85 31.62 -2.16 -36.13
N ASP A 86 32.64 -1.40 -35.76
CA ASP A 86 32.47 -0.14 -35.00
C ASP A 86 32.19 1.07 -35.89
N SER A 87 32.83 1.17 -37.06
CA SER A 87 32.68 2.35 -37.95
C SER A 87 31.59 2.17 -39.00
N TYR A 88 31.29 0.93 -39.40
CA TYR A 88 30.35 0.61 -40.48
C TYR A 88 29.16 -0.25 -40.04
N HIS A 89 29.09 -0.64 -38.76
CA HIS A 89 27.99 -1.43 -38.19
C HIS A 89 27.66 -2.71 -38.98
N ALA A 90 28.69 -3.40 -39.48
CA ALA A 90 28.51 -4.63 -40.23
C ALA A 90 27.71 -5.66 -39.41
N PRO A 91 26.66 -6.28 -39.98
CA PRO A 91 25.87 -7.26 -39.25
C PRO A 91 26.71 -8.50 -38.95
N THR A 92 26.63 -9.01 -37.72
CA THR A 92 27.31 -10.23 -37.29
C THR A 92 26.55 -11.50 -37.65
N ALA A 93 25.24 -11.39 -37.91
CA ALA A 93 24.38 -12.46 -38.40
C ALA A 93 23.34 -11.89 -39.37
N VAL A 94 23.17 -12.54 -40.53
CA VAL A 94 22.14 -12.18 -41.51
C VAL A 94 20.94 -13.09 -41.32
N ARG A 95 19.76 -12.52 -41.10
CA ARG A 95 18.50 -13.26 -41.20
C ARG A 95 18.16 -13.42 -42.68
N PRO A 96 17.89 -14.64 -43.19
CA PRO A 96 17.50 -14.80 -44.59
C PRO A 96 16.22 -13.99 -44.84
N GLN A 97 16.32 -12.94 -45.66
CA GLN A 97 15.13 -12.22 -46.11
C GLN A 97 14.39 -13.12 -47.12
N ASN A 98 13.09 -13.27 -46.91
CA ASN A 98 12.23 -14.04 -47.79
C ASN A 98 12.38 -13.58 -49.25
N ASN A 99 12.72 -14.53 -50.14
CA ASN A 99 12.56 -14.52 -51.61
C ASN A 99 13.79 -14.32 -52.52
N ALA A 100 15.03 -14.55 -52.07
CA ALA A 100 16.12 -14.85 -53.00
C ALA A 100 16.89 -16.10 -52.54
N ARG A 101 17.00 -17.09 -53.42
CA ARG A 101 17.79 -18.32 -53.24
C ARG A 101 19.29 -18.01 -53.33
N GLU A 102 19.81 -17.21 -52.41
CA GLU A 102 21.22 -17.25 -52.08
C GLU A 102 21.32 -18.06 -50.80
N GLU A 103 21.61 -19.35 -50.96
CA GLU A 103 22.05 -20.20 -49.86
C GLU A 103 23.35 -19.58 -49.33
N LEU A 104 23.25 -18.72 -48.30
CA LEU A 104 24.42 -18.27 -47.55
C LEU A 104 25.14 -19.53 -47.06
N HIS A 105 26.27 -19.84 -47.68
CA HIS A 105 27.07 -21.00 -47.30
C HIS A 105 27.53 -20.80 -45.85
N ILE A 106 27.47 -21.86 -45.05
CA ILE A 106 27.85 -21.83 -43.63
C ILE A 106 29.32 -21.37 -43.46
N GLU A 107 30.16 -21.63 -44.46
CA GLU A 107 31.55 -21.15 -44.55
C GLU A 107 31.69 -19.62 -44.59
N ASP A 108 30.65 -18.90 -44.98
CA ASP A 108 30.64 -17.43 -45.07
C ASP A 108 30.24 -16.77 -43.73
N SER A 109 30.03 -17.55 -42.67
CA SER A 109 29.83 -17.00 -41.33
C SER A 109 31.12 -16.36 -40.80
N PRO A 110 31.12 -15.09 -40.35
CA PRO A 110 32.29 -14.42 -39.80
C PRO A 110 32.97 -15.20 -38.66
N LEU A 111 32.17 -15.84 -37.80
CA LEU A 111 32.70 -16.65 -36.70
C LEU A 111 33.33 -17.96 -37.21
N TYR A 112 32.73 -18.62 -38.20
CA TYR A 112 33.31 -19.81 -38.83
C TYR A 112 34.61 -19.46 -39.57
N ALA A 113 34.62 -18.36 -40.31
CA ALA A 113 35.81 -17.84 -40.97
C ALA A 113 36.94 -17.52 -39.97
N SER A 114 36.62 -16.98 -38.79
CA SER A 114 37.60 -16.76 -37.71
C SER A 114 38.21 -18.05 -37.16
N ALA A 115 37.44 -19.14 -37.15
CA ALA A 115 37.93 -20.45 -36.74
C ALA A 115 38.88 -21.04 -37.79
N THR A 116 38.59 -20.84 -39.09
CA THR A 116 39.49 -21.28 -40.16
C THR A 116 40.84 -20.55 -40.16
N SER A 117 40.88 -19.29 -39.69
CA SER A 117 42.12 -18.52 -39.55
C SER A 117 42.83 -18.75 -38.21
N GLY A 118 42.17 -19.37 -37.23
CA GLY A 118 42.72 -19.65 -35.89
C GLY A 118 42.83 -18.40 -35.00
N CYS A 119 42.19 -17.28 -35.36
CA CYS A 119 42.27 -16.03 -34.61
C CYS A 119 41.25 -15.97 -33.46
N GLU A 120 41.65 -16.47 -32.28
CA GLU A 120 40.80 -16.52 -31.09
C GLU A 120 40.35 -15.13 -30.59
N GLU A 121 41.19 -14.08 -30.68
CA GLU A 121 40.84 -12.72 -30.24
C GLU A 121 39.70 -12.11 -31.05
N LEU A 122 39.72 -12.35 -32.37
CA LEU A 122 38.68 -11.91 -33.28
C LEU A 122 37.37 -12.66 -32.99
N ALA A 123 37.45 -13.96 -32.69
CA ALA A 123 36.28 -14.75 -32.32
C ALA A 123 35.65 -14.28 -30.99
N VAL A 124 36.46 -13.89 -30.00
CA VAL A 124 35.97 -13.32 -28.74
C VAL A 124 35.18 -12.03 -29.00
N GLU A 125 35.72 -11.10 -29.79
CA GLU A 125 35.05 -9.84 -30.12
C GLU A 125 33.73 -10.10 -30.88
N LEU A 126 33.72 -11.00 -31.86
CA LEU A 126 32.50 -11.37 -32.59
C LEU A 126 31.41 -11.94 -31.67
N VAL A 127 31.77 -12.84 -30.75
CA VAL A 127 30.82 -13.44 -29.81
C VAL A 127 30.30 -12.39 -28.81
N GLN A 128 31.16 -11.51 -28.31
CA GLN A 128 30.74 -10.40 -27.44
C GLN A 128 29.75 -9.44 -28.11
N ARG A 129 29.85 -9.27 -29.44
CA ARG A 129 28.90 -8.48 -30.25
C ARG A 129 27.65 -9.27 -30.68
N GLY A 130 27.43 -10.46 -30.11
CA GLY A 130 26.20 -11.25 -30.27
C GLY A 130 26.18 -12.21 -31.47
N THR A 131 27.35 -12.55 -32.03
CA THR A 131 27.42 -13.59 -33.07
C THR A 131 27.11 -14.96 -32.45
N PRO A 132 26.12 -15.71 -32.98
CA PRO A 132 25.74 -16.99 -32.39
C PRO A 132 26.78 -18.08 -32.66
N ILE A 133 27.05 -18.91 -31.65
CA ILE A 133 27.89 -20.10 -31.80
C ILE A 133 27.06 -21.20 -32.46
N THR A 134 27.36 -21.51 -33.73
CA THR A 134 26.62 -22.51 -34.50
C THR A 134 27.05 -23.94 -34.18
N SER A 135 26.16 -24.90 -34.38
CA SER A 135 26.45 -26.34 -34.20
C SER A 135 27.58 -26.84 -35.11
N TYR A 136 27.72 -26.25 -36.31
CA TYR A 136 28.77 -26.58 -37.27
C TYR A 136 30.16 -26.16 -36.76
N LEU A 137 30.28 -24.99 -36.13
CA LEU A 137 31.54 -24.53 -35.54
C LEU A 137 32.02 -25.48 -34.44
N ILE A 138 31.11 -25.92 -33.56
CA ILE A 138 31.41 -26.86 -32.48
C ILE A 138 31.91 -28.20 -33.05
N SER A 139 31.28 -28.68 -34.13
CA SER A 139 31.56 -30.00 -34.72
C SER A 139 32.86 -30.03 -35.54
N ASP A 140 33.12 -28.99 -36.34
CA ASP A 140 34.27 -28.92 -37.24
C ASP A 140 35.55 -28.46 -36.51
N HIS A 141 35.42 -27.60 -35.49
CA HIS A 141 36.53 -26.99 -34.76
C HIS A 141 36.36 -27.09 -33.22
N PRO A 142 36.43 -28.30 -32.63
CA PRO A 142 36.16 -28.51 -31.20
C PRO A 142 37.21 -27.88 -30.28
N GLU A 143 38.51 -28.00 -30.59
CA GLU A 143 39.58 -27.41 -29.77
C GLU A 143 39.58 -25.87 -29.81
N PHE A 144 39.26 -25.27 -30.97
CA PHE A 144 39.12 -23.82 -31.09
C PHE A 144 37.95 -23.31 -30.25
N THR A 145 36.80 -23.98 -30.32
CA THR A 145 35.60 -23.62 -29.55
C THR A 145 35.85 -23.73 -28.04
N LYS A 146 36.57 -24.77 -27.61
CA LYS A 146 36.99 -24.96 -26.22
C LYS A 146 37.87 -23.81 -25.73
N ASN A 147 38.90 -23.43 -26.49
CA ASN A 147 39.77 -22.30 -26.13
C ASN A 147 39.01 -20.98 -26.10
N LEU A 148 38.11 -20.75 -27.06
CA LEU A 148 37.25 -19.57 -27.13
C LEU A 148 36.38 -19.44 -25.87
N LEU A 149 35.68 -20.51 -25.48
CA LEU A 149 34.83 -20.52 -24.27
C LEU A 149 35.64 -20.34 -22.99
N HIS A 150 36.86 -20.89 -22.93
CA HIS A 150 37.77 -20.70 -21.81
C HIS A 150 38.27 -19.24 -21.71
N ARG A 151 38.56 -18.60 -22.85
CA ARG A 151 38.91 -17.17 -22.90
C ARG A 151 37.73 -16.29 -22.51
N LEU A 152 36.51 -16.62 -22.94
CA LEU A 152 35.30 -15.92 -22.52
C LEU A 152 35.05 -16.05 -21.01
N ALA A 153 35.37 -17.20 -20.42
CA ALA A 153 35.32 -17.42 -18.98
C ALA A 153 36.37 -16.61 -18.20
N CYS A 154 37.61 -16.48 -18.71
CA CYS A 154 38.69 -15.75 -18.04
C CYS A 154 38.72 -14.24 -18.34
N GLY A 155 38.02 -13.76 -19.37
CA GLY A 155 38.19 -12.42 -19.96
C GLY A 155 37.56 -11.22 -19.25
N HIS A 156 36.93 -11.39 -18.08
CA HIS A 156 36.23 -10.30 -17.38
C HIS A 156 36.96 -9.83 -16.11
N MET A 157 38.12 -9.20 -16.29
CA MET A 157 38.63 -8.20 -15.36
C MET A 157 38.81 -6.85 -16.08
N THR A 158 37.71 -6.26 -16.55
CA THR A 158 37.66 -4.83 -16.91
C THR A 158 36.30 -4.22 -16.54
N THR A 159 36.36 -3.27 -15.60
CA THR A 159 35.55 -2.08 -15.28
C THR A 159 34.07 -1.88 -15.69
N ALA A 160 33.45 -2.66 -16.57
CA ALA A 160 32.02 -2.57 -16.90
C ALA A 160 31.11 -3.40 -15.95
N PHE A 161 31.73 -4.26 -15.12
CA PHE A 161 31.05 -5.20 -14.23
C PHE A 161 30.18 -4.53 -13.15
N THR A 162 30.57 -3.35 -12.66
CA THR A 162 29.82 -2.63 -11.62
C THR A 162 28.60 -1.88 -12.15
N ALA A 163 28.57 -1.54 -13.44
CA ALA A 163 27.45 -0.80 -14.05
C ALA A 163 26.32 -1.74 -14.50
N TRP A 164 26.65 -2.93 -15.01
CA TRP A 164 25.64 -3.89 -15.48
C TRP A 164 24.92 -4.62 -14.35
N VAL A 165 25.61 -4.96 -13.24
CA VAL A 165 24.98 -5.52 -12.04
C VAL A 165 23.96 -4.54 -11.42
N ALA A 166 24.18 -3.22 -11.56
CA ALA A 166 23.24 -2.19 -11.14
C ALA A 166 22.05 -1.99 -12.11
N GLN A 167 22.22 -2.33 -13.39
CA GLN A 167 21.19 -2.15 -14.43
C GLN A 167 20.26 -3.37 -14.53
N SER A 168 20.79 -4.60 -14.40
CA SER A 168 20.01 -5.84 -14.45
C SER A 168 19.18 -6.09 -13.18
N ARG A 169 19.63 -5.60 -12.01
CA ARG A 169 18.80 -5.57 -10.79
C ARG A 169 17.56 -4.69 -10.94
N ARG A 170 17.66 -3.55 -11.63
CA ARG A 170 16.55 -2.60 -11.83
C ARG A 170 15.44 -3.09 -12.75
N VAL A 171 15.72 -4.02 -13.66
CA VAL A 171 14.71 -4.54 -14.60
C VAL A 171 13.93 -5.71 -13.98
N VAL A 172 14.56 -6.48 -13.09
CA VAL A 172 13.90 -7.57 -12.35
C VAL A 172 13.12 -7.05 -11.14
N GLU A 173 13.53 -5.94 -10.52
CA GLU A 173 12.82 -5.30 -9.39
C GLU A 173 11.53 -4.53 -9.78
N GLN A 174 11.16 -4.44 -11.07
CA GLN A 174 9.97 -3.70 -11.52
C GLN A 174 8.72 -4.54 -11.78
N MET A 175 8.79 -5.86 -11.60
CA MET A 175 7.62 -6.75 -11.68
C MET A 175 7.70 -7.75 -10.54
N GLU A 176 6.70 -7.67 -9.64
CA GLU A 176 6.41 -8.55 -8.49
C GLU A 176 6.95 -8.13 -7.10
N PRO A 177 6.12 -8.27 -6.04
CA PRO A 177 6.45 -7.77 -4.71
C PRO A 177 7.14 -8.81 -3.82
N THR A 178 8.18 -8.33 -3.15
CA THR A 178 8.62 -8.62 -1.76
C THR A 178 9.07 -10.05 -1.40
N CYS A 179 10.37 -10.27 -1.55
CA CYS A 179 11.21 -10.93 -0.54
C CYS A 179 12.37 -9.98 -0.17
N GLU A 180 12.04 -8.79 0.29
CA GLU A 180 13.01 -7.86 0.88
C GLU A 180 13.13 -8.18 2.38
N ASP A 181 14.24 -8.82 2.76
CA ASP A 181 14.94 -8.69 4.05
C ASP A 181 15.97 -9.82 4.20
N VAL A 182 16.89 -9.89 3.23
CA VAL A 182 18.21 -10.50 3.46
C VAL A 182 19.21 -9.53 2.87
N GLU A 183 19.76 -8.65 3.70
CA GLU A 183 20.89 -7.81 3.32
C GLU A 183 21.97 -8.70 2.68
N PRO A 184 22.55 -8.32 1.53
CA PRO A 184 23.71 -9.03 1.02
C PRO A 184 24.84 -8.86 2.05
N ASN A 185 25.26 -9.96 2.68
CA ASN A 185 26.40 -9.96 3.59
C ASN A 185 27.57 -9.27 2.89
N LYS A 186 28.13 -8.24 3.53
CA LYS A 186 29.30 -7.46 3.08
C LYS A 186 30.61 -8.28 3.03
N ASP A 187 30.52 -9.60 3.09
CA ASP A 187 31.65 -10.53 3.08
C ASP A 187 31.92 -11.13 1.68
N ASP A 188 31.15 -10.74 0.66
CA ASP A 188 31.29 -11.23 -0.73
C ASP A 188 32.53 -10.69 -1.49
N GLU A 189 33.36 -9.84 -0.87
CA GLU A 189 34.58 -9.31 -1.50
C GLU A 189 35.82 -10.22 -1.37
N ILE A 190 35.72 -11.41 -0.78
CA ILE A 190 36.85 -12.35 -0.68
C ILE A 190 36.40 -13.78 -1.01
N ASN A 191 36.21 -14.10 -2.29
CA ASN A 191 36.12 -15.51 -2.72
C ASN A 191 36.88 -15.75 -4.03
N ASN A 192 38.02 -16.42 -3.91
CA ASN A 192 38.93 -16.85 -4.99
C ASN A 192 38.35 -18.02 -5.81
N GLY A 193 37.13 -17.89 -6.34
CA GLY A 193 36.50 -18.88 -7.22
C GLY A 193 36.37 -18.37 -8.66
N LEU A 194 36.56 -19.25 -9.64
CA LEU A 194 36.39 -18.90 -11.05
C LEU A 194 34.89 -18.71 -11.35
N VAL A 195 34.54 -17.56 -11.92
CA VAL A 195 33.17 -17.24 -12.38
C VAL A 195 33.11 -17.46 -13.87
N VAL A 196 32.34 -18.45 -14.31
CA VAL A 196 32.16 -18.82 -15.71
C VAL A 196 30.82 -18.29 -16.19
N ARG A 197 30.86 -17.33 -17.12
CA ARG A 197 29.67 -16.75 -17.75
C ARG A 197 29.57 -17.15 -19.21
N TRP A 198 28.70 -18.11 -19.46
CA TRP A 198 28.33 -18.61 -20.79
C TRP A 198 26.86 -18.30 -21.12
N ALA A 199 26.32 -17.21 -20.57
CA ALA A 199 24.97 -16.77 -20.86
C ALA A 199 24.85 -16.14 -22.26
N ARG A 200 23.69 -16.29 -22.92
CA ARG A 200 23.34 -15.65 -24.21
C ARG A 200 24.23 -16.02 -25.40
N LEU A 201 24.95 -17.13 -25.32
CA LEU A 201 25.83 -17.60 -26.38
C LEU A 201 25.10 -18.39 -27.48
N GLN A 202 23.79 -18.63 -27.30
CA GLN A 202 22.95 -19.49 -28.15
C GLN A 202 23.49 -20.91 -28.30
N LEU A 203 24.16 -21.43 -27.27
CA LEU A 203 24.76 -22.76 -27.31
C LEU A 203 23.68 -23.84 -27.51
N PRO A 204 23.84 -24.75 -28.50
CA PRO A 204 22.90 -25.83 -28.72
C PRO A 204 23.11 -27.01 -27.75
N TRP A 205 24.35 -27.28 -27.35
CA TRP A 205 24.71 -28.27 -26.32
C TRP A 205 26.01 -27.87 -25.61
N LEU A 206 26.35 -28.59 -24.54
CA LEU A 206 27.62 -28.46 -23.80
C LEU A 206 28.44 -29.75 -23.93
N GLU A 207 29.74 -29.64 -24.18
CA GLU A 207 30.65 -30.79 -24.06
C GLU A 207 31.32 -30.85 -22.69
N VAL A 208 31.51 -32.07 -22.20
CA VAL A 208 32.23 -32.34 -20.94
C VAL A 208 33.67 -31.82 -21.02
N SER A 209 34.30 -31.92 -22.20
CA SER A 209 35.68 -31.51 -22.49
C SER A 209 35.96 -30.03 -22.16
N TRP A 210 34.94 -29.17 -22.22
CA TRP A 210 35.07 -27.73 -22.01
C TRP A 210 35.25 -27.36 -20.54
N ILE A 211 34.71 -28.17 -19.63
CA ILE A 211 34.69 -27.84 -18.20
C ILE A 211 35.61 -28.71 -17.36
N VAL A 212 35.98 -29.91 -17.80
CA VAL A 212 36.79 -30.87 -17.02
C VAL A 212 38.09 -30.25 -16.48
N ASN A 213 38.76 -29.41 -17.27
CA ASN A 213 40.03 -28.80 -16.88
C ASN A 213 39.88 -27.73 -15.79
N ILE A 214 38.74 -27.04 -15.74
CA ILE A 214 38.47 -25.94 -14.80
C ILE A 214 37.49 -26.33 -13.69
N ALA A 215 36.92 -27.54 -13.74
CA ALA A 215 35.83 -28.01 -12.88
C ALA A 215 36.09 -27.89 -11.37
N HIS A 216 37.35 -27.90 -10.95
CA HIS A 216 37.74 -27.74 -9.53
C HIS A 216 37.78 -26.29 -9.06
N GLU A 217 37.85 -25.32 -9.97
CA GLU A 217 37.99 -23.89 -9.67
C GLU A 217 36.67 -23.14 -9.85
N VAL A 218 35.73 -23.66 -10.65
CA VAL A 218 34.43 -23.02 -10.93
C VAL A 218 33.59 -22.93 -9.67
N ALA A 219 33.36 -21.69 -9.20
CA ALA A 219 32.47 -21.39 -8.10
C ALA A 219 31.09 -20.94 -8.59
N ASP A 220 31.02 -20.14 -9.65
CA ASP A 220 29.77 -19.66 -10.22
C ASP A 220 29.72 -20.05 -11.70
N LEU A 221 28.69 -20.80 -12.11
CA LEU A 221 28.47 -21.22 -13.49
C LEU A 221 27.12 -20.70 -13.98
N ASP A 222 27.17 -19.85 -14.99
CA ASP A 222 26.00 -19.29 -15.66
C ASP A 222 25.95 -19.74 -17.12
N VAL A 223 24.96 -20.57 -17.46
CA VAL A 223 24.66 -21.07 -18.81
C VAL A 223 23.25 -20.63 -19.26
N SER A 224 22.75 -19.53 -18.69
CA SER A 224 21.39 -19.04 -18.97
C SER A 224 21.18 -18.48 -20.38
N GLU A 225 19.93 -18.40 -20.82
CA GLU A 225 19.51 -17.85 -22.12
C GLU A 225 20.25 -18.49 -23.32
N ASN A 226 20.39 -19.81 -23.30
CA ASN A 226 20.92 -20.60 -24.41
C ASN A 226 19.82 -21.48 -25.02
N ALA A 227 20.19 -22.38 -25.94
CA ALA A 227 19.27 -23.32 -26.58
C ALA A 227 19.47 -24.76 -26.09
N LEU A 228 19.96 -24.94 -24.85
CA LEU A 228 20.35 -26.24 -24.33
C LEU A 228 19.13 -27.13 -24.12
N SER A 229 19.16 -28.35 -24.69
CA SER A 229 18.13 -29.37 -24.48
C SER A 229 18.46 -30.33 -23.33
N THR A 230 19.75 -30.57 -23.08
CA THR A 230 20.26 -31.53 -22.10
C THR A 230 21.55 -31.01 -21.48
N LEU A 231 21.80 -31.31 -20.21
CA LEU A 231 23.08 -31.07 -19.55
C LEU A 231 23.93 -32.35 -19.52
N PRO A 232 25.27 -32.27 -19.61
CA PRO A 232 26.14 -33.42 -19.40
C PRO A 232 26.05 -33.95 -17.96
N THR A 233 26.27 -35.24 -17.73
CA THR A 233 26.16 -35.87 -16.40
C THR A 233 27.09 -35.27 -15.34
N VAL A 234 28.21 -34.69 -15.76
CA VAL A 234 29.16 -33.99 -14.87
C VAL A 234 28.60 -32.63 -14.41
N LEU A 235 27.61 -32.06 -15.09
CA LEU A 235 27.00 -30.76 -14.78
C LEU A 235 25.58 -30.92 -14.22
N PRO A 236 25.25 -30.30 -13.07
CA PRO A 236 26.13 -29.55 -12.15
C PRO A 236 26.89 -30.44 -11.15
N TRP A 237 26.65 -31.76 -11.14
CA TRP A 237 26.98 -32.66 -10.03
C TRP A 237 28.47 -32.84 -9.72
N GLY A 238 29.35 -32.71 -10.71
CA GLY A 238 30.80 -32.95 -10.59
C GLY A 238 31.62 -31.76 -10.12
N LEU A 239 31.04 -30.57 -10.00
CA LEU A 239 31.76 -29.33 -9.69
C LEU A 239 31.88 -29.12 -8.18
N LYS A 240 33.05 -29.44 -7.61
CA LYS A 240 33.30 -29.44 -6.15
C LYS A 240 33.25 -28.05 -5.49
N ALA A 241 33.64 -27.02 -6.23
CA ALA A 241 33.71 -25.64 -5.72
C ALA A 241 32.44 -24.83 -5.99
N LEU A 242 31.47 -25.40 -6.72
CA LEU A 242 30.29 -24.70 -7.20
C LEU A 242 29.41 -24.24 -6.03
N ARG A 243 29.05 -22.96 -6.07
CA ARG A 243 28.17 -22.24 -5.14
C ARG A 243 26.91 -21.74 -5.84
N ARG A 244 27.03 -21.27 -7.08
CA ARG A 244 25.88 -20.80 -7.88
C ARG A 244 25.83 -21.50 -9.22
N PHE A 245 24.66 -21.99 -9.58
CA PHE A 245 24.39 -22.57 -10.89
C PHE A 245 23.12 -21.96 -11.48
N SER A 246 23.25 -21.31 -12.65
CA SER A 246 22.12 -20.79 -13.40
C SER A 246 22.06 -21.41 -14.79
N ALA A 247 20.92 -22.01 -15.12
CA ALA A 247 20.57 -22.50 -16.45
C ALA A 247 19.17 -22.01 -16.88
N PHE A 248 18.77 -20.84 -16.39
CA PHE A 248 17.51 -20.18 -16.73
C PHE A 248 17.34 -19.98 -18.24
N GLY A 249 16.10 -20.05 -18.74
CA GLY A 249 15.78 -19.64 -20.12
C GLY A 249 16.41 -20.54 -21.18
N ASN A 250 16.42 -21.85 -20.93
CA ASN A 250 16.90 -22.87 -21.85
C ASN A 250 15.72 -23.76 -22.32
N LYS A 251 16.02 -24.88 -22.97
CA LYS A 251 15.02 -25.88 -23.41
C LYS A 251 15.25 -27.22 -22.71
N LEU A 252 15.68 -27.20 -21.45
CA LEU A 252 16.03 -28.41 -20.70
C LEU A 252 14.78 -29.23 -20.43
N ILE A 253 14.79 -30.48 -20.88
CA ILE A 253 13.72 -31.47 -20.66
C ILE A 253 13.92 -32.20 -19.32
N GLU A 254 15.17 -32.51 -19.01
CA GLU A 254 15.56 -33.20 -17.79
C GLU A 254 16.93 -32.71 -17.31
N ILE A 255 17.15 -32.88 -16.01
CA ILE A 255 18.46 -32.71 -15.39
C ILE A 255 19.03 -34.12 -15.20
N PRO A 256 20.32 -34.36 -15.49
CA PRO A 256 20.92 -35.70 -15.40
C PRO A 256 20.60 -36.38 -14.07
N CYS A 257 19.94 -37.54 -14.16
CA CYS A 257 19.58 -38.34 -13.00
C CYS A 257 20.82 -39.07 -12.49
N VAL A 258 21.32 -38.61 -11.34
CA VAL A 258 22.52 -39.14 -10.70
C VAL A 258 22.16 -39.57 -9.28
N LEU A 259 22.75 -40.66 -8.80
CA LEU A 259 22.53 -41.12 -7.43
C LEU A 259 23.16 -40.11 -6.44
N PRO A 260 22.58 -39.89 -5.25
CA PRO A 260 23.12 -38.95 -4.26
C PRO A 260 24.60 -39.15 -3.92
N GLU A 261 25.12 -40.39 -4.00
CA GLU A 261 26.52 -40.73 -3.73
C GLU A 261 27.50 -40.21 -4.80
N GLN A 262 27.01 -39.88 -5.99
CA GLN A 262 27.78 -39.39 -7.13
C GLN A 262 27.73 -37.85 -7.25
N VAL A 263 27.09 -37.18 -6.29
CA VAL A 263 27.02 -35.72 -6.20
C VAL A 263 28.25 -35.20 -5.46
N PHE A 264 29.07 -34.38 -6.12
CA PHE A 264 30.28 -33.78 -5.55
C PHE A 264 30.14 -32.27 -5.24
N CYS A 265 29.07 -31.62 -5.73
CA CYS A 265 28.80 -30.19 -5.54
C CYS A 265 28.17 -29.86 -4.17
N HIS A 266 28.80 -30.27 -3.07
CA HIS A 266 28.23 -30.10 -1.72
C HIS A 266 28.17 -28.64 -1.22
N ARG A 267 28.80 -27.69 -1.91
CA ARG A 267 28.84 -26.25 -1.56
C ARG A 267 27.80 -25.42 -2.31
N LEU A 268 26.94 -26.06 -3.09
CA LEU A 268 25.95 -25.37 -3.92
C LEU A 268 24.92 -24.68 -3.03
N GLU A 269 24.82 -23.36 -3.18
CA GLU A 269 23.97 -22.46 -2.38
C GLU A 269 22.76 -21.97 -3.18
N GLU A 270 22.92 -21.70 -4.48
CA GLU A 270 21.86 -21.16 -5.33
C GLU A 270 21.77 -21.93 -6.65
N ILE A 271 20.55 -22.34 -7.00
CA ILE A 271 20.22 -23.00 -8.27
C ILE A 271 19.06 -22.27 -8.94
N ASP A 272 19.25 -21.85 -10.18
CA ASP A 272 18.20 -21.32 -11.04
C ASP A 272 18.05 -22.18 -12.30
N LEU A 273 16.88 -22.76 -12.45
CA LEU A 273 16.46 -23.63 -13.54
C LEU A 273 15.14 -23.15 -14.17
N SER A 274 14.75 -21.90 -13.89
CA SER A 274 13.45 -21.39 -14.33
C SER A 274 13.38 -21.17 -15.85
N HIS A 275 12.17 -21.09 -16.39
CA HIS A 275 11.91 -20.98 -17.84
C HIS A 275 12.60 -22.09 -18.65
N ASN A 276 12.29 -23.33 -18.30
CA ASN A 276 12.70 -24.53 -19.04
C ASN A 276 11.45 -25.40 -19.33
N ILE A 277 11.65 -26.64 -19.76
CA ILE A 277 10.58 -27.60 -20.04
C ILE A 277 10.74 -28.86 -19.16
N LEU A 278 11.18 -28.66 -17.91
CA LEU A 278 11.42 -29.75 -16.96
C LEU A 278 10.10 -30.40 -16.54
N VAL A 279 10.04 -31.73 -16.63
CA VAL A 279 8.89 -32.53 -16.20
C VAL A 279 9.04 -33.07 -14.78
N SER A 280 10.28 -33.34 -14.34
CA SER A 280 10.59 -33.85 -13.01
C SER A 280 11.96 -33.37 -12.52
N LEU A 281 12.18 -33.39 -11.21
CA LEU A 281 13.46 -33.05 -10.59
C LEU A 281 14.22 -34.30 -10.11
N PRO A 282 15.56 -34.35 -10.27
CA PRO A 282 16.35 -35.53 -9.93
C PRO A 282 16.53 -35.69 -8.41
N PRO A 283 16.62 -36.93 -7.88
CA PRO A 283 16.83 -37.20 -6.46
C PRO A 283 18.09 -36.55 -5.87
N ALA A 284 19.14 -36.41 -6.68
CA ALA A 284 20.39 -35.75 -6.32
C ALA A 284 20.18 -34.33 -5.77
N LEU A 285 19.20 -33.58 -6.27
CA LEU A 285 18.92 -32.19 -5.86
C LEU A 285 18.59 -32.09 -4.36
N PHE A 286 17.88 -33.09 -3.83
CA PHE A 286 17.42 -33.12 -2.44
C PHE A 286 18.53 -33.48 -1.44
N SER A 287 19.70 -33.92 -1.93
CA SER A 287 20.86 -34.24 -1.09
C SER A 287 21.73 -33.02 -0.72
N LEU A 288 21.46 -31.85 -1.32
CA LEU A 288 22.27 -30.64 -1.19
C LEU A 288 22.03 -29.89 0.13
N GLN A 289 22.88 -30.14 1.13
CA GLN A 289 22.71 -29.58 2.49
C GLN A 289 22.89 -28.06 2.59
N TRP A 290 23.61 -27.46 1.65
CA TRP A 290 23.97 -26.04 1.65
C TRP A 290 23.09 -25.19 0.76
N LEU A 291 22.15 -25.80 0.03
CA LEU A 291 21.24 -25.10 -0.85
C LEU A 291 20.36 -24.14 -0.05
N GLN A 292 20.40 -22.87 -0.40
CA GLN A 292 19.66 -21.77 0.22
C GLN A 292 18.52 -21.28 -0.68
N LYS A 293 18.75 -21.24 -2.00
CA LYS A 293 17.75 -20.80 -2.98
C LYS A 293 17.62 -21.81 -4.11
N LEU A 294 16.39 -22.18 -4.41
CA LEU A 294 16.06 -23.03 -5.55
C LEU A 294 14.92 -22.37 -6.33
N ASN A 295 15.19 -22.01 -7.58
CA ASN A 295 14.20 -21.51 -8.51
C ASN A 295 14.00 -22.51 -9.65
N VAL A 296 12.78 -23.03 -9.77
CA VAL A 296 12.34 -23.98 -10.81
C VAL A 296 11.00 -23.51 -11.41
N SER A 297 10.73 -22.21 -11.37
CA SER A 297 9.50 -21.62 -11.91
C SER A 297 9.42 -21.71 -13.44
N TYR A 298 8.22 -21.56 -14.00
CA TYR A 298 7.98 -21.63 -15.45
C TYR A 298 8.56 -22.92 -16.07
N ASN A 299 8.11 -24.05 -15.55
CA ASN A 299 8.44 -25.39 -16.03
C ASN A 299 7.14 -26.21 -16.20
N LEU A 300 7.27 -27.51 -16.45
CA LEU A 300 6.14 -28.43 -16.67
C LEU A 300 6.09 -29.50 -15.56
N LEU A 301 6.47 -29.15 -14.33
CA LEU A 301 6.52 -30.11 -13.22
C LEU A 301 5.11 -30.54 -12.82
N SER A 302 4.80 -31.83 -12.92
CA SER A 302 3.54 -32.42 -12.46
C SER A 302 3.61 -32.92 -11.01
N GLU A 303 4.80 -33.31 -10.57
CA GLU A 303 5.08 -33.77 -9.22
C GLU A 303 6.37 -33.14 -8.68
N PHE A 304 6.40 -32.89 -7.38
CA PHE A 304 7.58 -32.40 -6.69
C PHE A 304 8.01 -33.42 -5.63
N GLY A 305 8.81 -34.41 -6.06
CA GLY A 305 9.34 -35.51 -5.25
C GLY A 305 8.37 -36.68 -5.04
N SER A 306 8.81 -37.91 -5.31
CA SER A 306 8.04 -39.14 -5.14
C SER A 306 8.27 -39.82 -3.77
N GLU A 307 7.40 -40.77 -3.39
CA GLU A 307 7.58 -41.60 -2.19
C GLU A 307 8.93 -42.33 -2.18
N GLU A 308 9.42 -42.72 -3.36
CA GLU A 308 10.74 -43.33 -3.50
C GLU A 308 11.83 -42.39 -3.00
N LEU A 309 11.82 -41.10 -3.38
CA LEU A 309 12.77 -40.09 -2.89
C LEU A 309 12.77 -39.96 -1.37
N ALA A 310 11.61 -40.10 -0.71
CA ALA A 310 11.51 -40.04 0.74
C ALA A 310 12.34 -41.12 1.46
N SER A 311 12.54 -42.28 0.83
CA SER A 311 13.35 -43.37 1.39
C SER A 311 14.86 -43.14 1.34
N TRP A 312 15.35 -42.32 0.39
CA TRP A 312 16.78 -41.94 0.26
C TRP A 312 17.17 -40.80 1.21
N ASN A 313 16.18 -40.16 1.85
CA ASN A 313 16.33 -38.92 2.61
C ASN A 313 16.84 -39.11 4.06
N LYS A 314 18.05 -39.65 4.22
CA LYS A 314 18.81 -39.43 5.48
C LYS A 314 19.33 -37.99 5.62
N VAL A 315 19.34 -37.21 4.53
CA VAL A 315 19.85 -35.84 4.47
C VAL A 315 18.71 -34.89 4.08
N LYS A 316 18.44 -33.88 4.91
CA LYS A 316 17.39 -32.88 4.66
C LYS A 316 17.98 -31.61 4.06
N LEU A 317 17.20 -30.88 3.25
CA LEU A 317 17.48 -29.51 2.80
C LEU A 317 17.36 -28.50 3.95
N ARG A 318 18.28 -28.59 4.93
CA ARG A 318 18.17 -27.86 6.21
C ARG A 318 18.32 -26.34 6.08
N ARG A 319 18.97 -25.88 5.00
CA ARG A 319 19.32 -24.47 4.78
C ARG A 319 18.50 -23.79 3.70
N LEU A 320 17.60 -24.52 3.05
CA LEU A 320 16.77 -23.93 2.00
C LEU A 320 15.88 -22.86 2.63
N ALA A 321 16.07 -21.63 2.19
CA ALA A 321 15.39 -20.44 2.67
C ALA A 321 14.32 -19.97 1.67
N CYS A 322 14.60 -20.05 0.37
CA CYS A 322 13.67 -19.64 -0.69
C CYS A 322 13.47 -20.78 -1.70
N LEU A 323 12.21 -21.10 -1.98
CA LEU A 323 11.82 -22.07 -2.98
C LEU A 323 10.75 -21.48 -3.89
N ASP A 324 11.03 -21.40 -5.18
CA ASP A 324 10.08 -20.97 -6.20
C ASP A 324 9.73 -22.12 -7.15
N LEU A 325 8.46 -22.52 -7.11
CA LEU A 325 7.82 -23.55 -7.92
C LEU A 325 6.64 -22.97 -8.72
N SER A 326 6.58 -21.65 -8.89
CA SER A 326 5.48 -20.98 -9.59
C SER A 326 5.40 -21.36 -11.07
N TYR A 327 4.22 -21.21 -11.68
CA TYR A 327 3.99 -21.50 -13.10
C TYR A 327 4.46 -22.92 -13.49
N ASN A 328 3.93 -23.92 -12.79
CA ASN A 328 4.13 -25.34 -13.06
C ASN A 328 2.76 -26.04 -13.18
N GLN A 329 2.74 -27.37 -13.21
CA GLN A 329 1.52 -28.18 -13.35
C GLN A 329 1.28 -29.06 -12.11
N LEU A 330 1.69 -28.60 -10.92
CA LEU A 330 1.57 -29.38 -9.69
C LEU A 330 0.11 -29.54 -9.28
N GLU A 331 -0.37 -30.78 -9.19
CA GLU A 331 -1.74 -31.11 -8.75
C GLU A 331 -1.84 -31.33 -7.23
N ASP A 332 -0.79 -31.89 -6.63
CA ASP A 332 -0.70 -32.16 -5.19
C ASP A 332 0.75 -32.00 -4.68
N LEU A 333 0.88 -31.80 -3.37
CA LEU A 333 2.16 -31.76 -2.65
C LEU A 333 2.22 -32.92 -1.66
N SER A 334 3.19 -33.81 -1.85
CA SER A 334 3.38 -34.96 -0.98
C SER A 334 3.79 -34.55 0.45
N VAL A 335 3.29 -35.30 1.43
CA VAL A 335 3.55 -35.09 2.87
C VAL A 335 5.04 -35.19 3.18
N GLU A 336 5.72 -36.14 2.53
CA GLU A 336 7.13 -36.45 2.72
C GLU A 336 8.03 -35.29 2.34
N VAL A 337 7.66 -34.55 1.30
CA VAL A 337 8.44 -33.44 0.78
C VAL A 337 8.30 -32.18 1.64
N MET A 338 7.15 -32.00 2.29
CA MET A 338 6.97 -30.94 3.28
C MET A 338 7.89 -31.10 4.51
N HIS A 339 8.28 -32.33 4.86
CA HIS A 339 9.24 -32.60 5.95
C HIS A 339 10.71 -32.31 5.59
N LEU A 340 11.00 -31.97 4.34
CA LEU A 340 12.34 -31.57 3.89
C LEU A 340 12.64 -30.10 4.24
N PHE A 341 11.60 -29.28 4.36
CA PHE A 341 11.67 -27.83 4.52
C PHE A 341 11.56 -27.41 5.98
N ASN A 342 12.59 -27.67 6.78
CA ASN A 342 12.60 -27.24 8.18
C ASN A 342 12.99 -25.76 8.37
N GLY A 343 13.70 -25.17 7.41
CA GLY A 343 14.27 -23.81 7.49
C GLY A 343 13.72 -22.81 6.46
N LEU A 344 12.69 -23.19 5.70
CA LEU A 344 12.19 -22.37 4.60
C LEU A 344 11.51 -21.10 5.13
N LEU A 345 11.86 -19.97 4.52
CA LEU A 345 11.36 -18.63 4.83
C LEU A 345 10.29 -18.21 3.81
N SER A 346 10.54 -18.45 2.53
CA SER A 346 9.63 -18.08 1.43
C SER A 346 9.35 -19.27 0.52
N LEU A 347 8.07 -19.52 0.25
CA LEU A 347 7.57 -20.54 -0.66
C LEU A 347 6.61 -19.93 -1.67
N ASN A 348 6.96 -20.02 -2.95
CA ASN A 348 6.10 -19.61 -4.05
C ASN A 348 5.60 -20.84 -4.83
N LEU A 349 4.28 -21.03 -4.82
CA LEU A 349 3.56 -22.10 -5.50
C LEU A 349 2.46 -21.53 -6.41
N SER A 350 2.57 -20.27 -6.80
CA SER A 350 1.55 -19.60 -7.61
C SER A 350 1.40 -20.24 -9.00
N HIS A 351 0.21 -20.10 -9.60
CA HIS A 351 -0.10 -20.60 -10.94
C HIS A 351 0.25 -22.09 -11.12
N ASN A 352 -0.27 -22.92 -10.22
CA ASN A 352 -0.25 -24.38 -10.31
C ASN A 352 -1.69 -24.92 -10.36
N LEU A 353 -1.86 -26.24 -10.24
CA LEU A 353 -3.17 -26.91 -10.30
C LEU A 353 -3.56 -27.51 -8.93
N LEU A 354 -3.06 -26.93 -7.84
CA LEU A 354 -3.26 -27.47 -6.49
C LEU A 354 -4.74 -27.40 -6.09
N VAL A 355 -5.33 -28.56 -5.76
CA VAL A 355 -6.72 -28.67 -5.31
C VAL A 355 -6.85 -28.59 -3.79
N SER A 356 -5.87 -29.14 -3.07
CA SER A 356 -5.80 -29.12 -1.62
C SER A 356 -4.36 -29.05 -1.13
N LEU A 357 -4.18 -28.63 0.12
CA LEU A 357 -2.89 -28.67 0.79
C LEU A 357 -2.82 -29.92 1.70
N PRO A 358 -1.69 -30.64 1.78
CA PRO A 358 -1.57 -31.83 2.60
C PRO A 358 -1.80 -31.56 4.11
N PRO A 359 -2.39 -32.52 4.86
CA PRO A 359 -2.67 -32.39 6.29
C PRO A 359 -1.39 -32.30 7.14
N ALA A 360 -0.26 -32.73 6.59
CA ALA A 360 1.05 -32.60 7.21
C ALA A 360 1.78 -31.30 6.82
N TRP A 361 1.06 -30.19 6.59
CA TRP A 361 1.62 -28.82 6.53
C TRP A 361 2.18 -28.34 7.89
N THR A 362 2.87 -29.26 8.56
CA THR A 362 3.44 -29.20 9.90
C THR A 362 4.87 -28.64 9.89
N CYS A 363 5.37 -28.14 8.76
CA CYS A 363 6.64 -27.44 8.57
C CYS A 363 6.51 -26.34 7.51
N PRO A 364 7.32 -25.26 7.54
CA PRO A 364 8.38 -24.87 8.47
C PRO A 364 7.89 -23.94 9.60
N MET A 365 8.47 -24.06 10.79
CA MET A 365 8.18 -23.19 11.95
C MET A 365 8.57 -21.72 11.73
N VAL A 366 9.34 -21.42 10.66
CA VAL A 366 9.99 -20.13 10.43
C VAL A 366 9.48 -19.41 9.18
N MET A 367 8.60 -20.02 8.38
CA MET A 367 8.11 -19.44 7.12
C MET A 367 7.43 -18.09 7.35
N THR A 368 7.85 -17.09 6.56
CA THR A 368 7.37 -15.70 6.62
C THR A 368 6.48 -15.35 5.44
N SER A 369 6.71 -15.93 4.26
CA SER A 369 5.93 -15.67 3.04
C SER A 369 5.47 -16.96 2.38
N LEU A 370 4.18 -17.03 2.05
CA LEU A 370 3.58 -18.14 1.30
C LEU A 370 2.68 -17.58 0.20
N ASN A 371 3.02 -17.89 -1.04
CA ASN A 371 2.21 -17.56 -2.20
C ASN A 371 1.58 -18.82 -2.80
N LEU A 372 0.26 -18.87 -2.80
CA LEU A 372 -0.57 -19.94 -3.35
C LEU A 372 -1.57 -19.39 -4.40
N SER A 373 -1.28 -18.22 -4.99
CA SER A 373 -2.20 -17.57 -5.92
C SER A 373 -2.41 -18.37 -7.21
N GLY A 374 -3.56 -18.23 -7.87
CA GLY A 374 -3.83 -18.86 -9.17
C GLY A 374 -3.84 -20.40 -9.13
N ASN A 375 -4.32 -20.99 -8.03
CA ASN A 375 -4.50 -22.44 -7.87
C ASN A 375 -6.00 -22.80 -7.88
N GLN A 376 -6.34 -24.05 -7.59
CA GLN A 376 -7.72 -24.55 -7.56
C GLN A 376 -8.16 -24.91 -6.13
N LEU A 377 -7.61 -24.21 -5.12
CA LEU A 377 -7.86 -24.52 -3.72
C LEU A 377 -9.34 -24.24 -3.37
N VAL A 378 -10.03 -25.26 -2.89
CA VAL A 378 -11.44 -25.16 -2.46
C VAL A 378 -11.55 -24.83 -0.96
N ALA A 379 -10.64 -25.38 -0.16
CA ALA A 379 -10.57 -25.17 1.28
C ALA A 379 -9.11 -25.18 1.77
N LEU A 380 -8.88 -24.54 2.92
CA LEU A 380 -7.61 -24.62 3.63
C LEU A 380 -7.64 -25.80 4.61
N PRO A 381 -6.47 -26.39 4.96
CA PRO A 381 -6.40 -27.46 5.95
C PRO A 381 -6.92 -26.98 7.31
N SER A 382 -7.34 -27.92 8.15
CA SER A 382 -7.93 -27.57 9.44
C SER A 382 -6.95 -26.75 10.29
N ALA A 383 -7.48 -25.86 11.14
CA ALA A 383 -6.65 -24.97 11.96
C ALA A 383 -5.64 -25.69 12.88
N ARG A 384 -5.81 -27.01 13.09
CA ARG A 384 -4.94 -27.87 13.91
C ARG A 384 -3.74 -28.45 13.13
N GLU A 385 -3.86 -28.54 11.81
CA GLU A 385 -2.86 -29.13 10.92
C GLU A 385 -1.83 -28.09 10.46
N TRP A 386 -2.24 -26.83 10.39
CA TRP A 386 -1.37 -25.70 10.08
C TRP A 386 -0.46 -25.36 11.26
N LYS A 387 0.86 -25.19 11.06
CA LYS A 387 1.83 -24.83 12.13
C LYS A 387 2.82 -23.72 11.77
N CYS A 388 2.47 -22.83 10.85
CA CYS A 388 3.35 -21.75 10.38
C CYS A 388 3.30 -20.51 11.31
N HIS A 389 3.94 -20.59 12.47
CA HIS A 389 3.85 -19.59 13.55
C HIS A 389 4.41 -18.19 13.23
N ARG A 390 5.17 -18.04 12.14
CA ARG A 390 5.84 -16.80 11.75
C ARG A 390 5.34 -16.22 10.42
N LEU A 391 4.25 -16.76 9.87
CA LEU A 391 3.72 -16.30 8.60
C LEU A 391 3.28 -14.83 8.69
N VAL A 392 3.86 -14.00 7.82
CA VAL A 392 3.63 -12.55 7.71
C VAL A 392 2.78 -12.25 6.48
N VAL A 393 3.10 -12.88 5.34
CA VAL A 393 2.43 -12.69 4.05
C VAL A 393 1.80 -14.00 3.61
N LEU A 394 0.50 -13.96 3.29
CA LEU A 394 -0.24 -15.08 2.73
C LEU A 394 -1.05 -14.60 1.53
N ASP A 395 -0.71 -15.12 0.35
CA ASP A 395 -1.46 -14.89 -0.88
C ASP A 395 -2.24 -16.15 -1.28
N LEU A 396 -3.56 -16.00 -1.33
CA LEU A 396 -4.55 -17.01 -1.73
C LEU A 396 -5.42 -16.51 -2.88
N SER A 397 -4.99 -15.50 -3.62
CA SER A 397 -5.77 -14.91 -4.71
C SER A 397 -5.99 -15.85 -5.88
N GLY A 398 -7.07 -15.68 -6.65
CA GLY A 398 -7.34 -16.50 -7.83
C GLY A 398 -7.52 -17.99 -7.51
N ASN A 399 -8.22 -18.30 -6.41
CA ASN A 399 -8.55 -19.67 -5.99
C ASN A 399 -10.07 -19.88 -5.98
N LEU A 400 -10.51 -21.06 -5.56
CA LEU A 400 -11.93 -21.43 -5.49
C LEU A 400 -12.44 -21.49 -4.04
N LEU A 401 -11.81 -20.72 -3.14
CA LEU A 401 -12.16 -20.72 -1.72
C LEU A 401 -13.61 -20.25 -1.54
N GLY A 402 -14.41 -21.04 -0.82
CA GLY A 402 -15.83 -20.76 -0.58
C GLY A 402 -16.78 -21.34 -1.63
N SER A 403 -16.27 -21.92 -2.73
CA SER A 403 -17.09 -22.65 -3.69
C SER A 403 -17.64 -23.91 -3.07
N GLN A 404 -18.96 -23.96 -2.83
CA GLN A 404 -19.71 -25.14 -2.39
C GLN A 404 -19.70 -26.23 -3.50
N SER A 405 -18.55 -26.84 -3.77
CA SER A 405 -18.46 -27.99 -4.67
C SER A 405 -18.68 -29.29 -3.89
N GLN A 406 -19.91 -29.82 -3.99
CA GLN A 406 -20.35 -31.23 -3.96
C GLN A 406 -19.65 -32.34 -3.13
N SER A 407 -18.74 -32.07 -2.19
CA SER A 407 -17.96 -33.12 -1.50
C SER A 407 -18.36 -33.29 -0.03
N THR A 408 -19.67 -33.48 0.23
CA THR A 408 -20.24 -34.32 1.31
C THR A 408 -21.77 -34.34 1.20
N ARG A 409 -22.29 -34.72 0.01
CA ARG A 409 -23.71 -35.11 -0.12
C ARG A 409 -24.00 -36.52 0.41
N ASN A 410 -23.18 -37.02 1.32
CA ASN A 410 -23.39 -38.31 1.98
C ASN A 410 -23.91 -38.12 3.41
N LYS A 411 -25.24 -38.05 3.45
CA LYS A 411 -26.16 -38.70 4.40
C LYS A 411 -26.14 -38.28 5.88
N LEU A 412 -27.31 -37.73 6.27
CA LEU A 412 -27.89 -37.54 7.61
C LEU A 412 -27.42 -36.25 8.31
N LEU A 413 -28.07 -35.09 8.18
CA LEU A 413 -29.48 -34.81 8.43
C LEU A 413 -29.86 -33.46 7.79
N GLN A 414 -30.42 -33.48 6.58
CA GLN A 414 -31.31 -32.41 6.14
C GLN A 414 -32.66 -32.60 6.84
N PHE A 415 -32.80 -32.14 8.07
CA PHE A 415 -34.11 -32.02 8.71
C PHE A 415 -34.21 -30.68 9.43
N PHE A 416 -35.05 -29.82 8.85
CA PHE A 416 -35.49 -28.50 9.28
C PHE A 416 -34.64 -27.30 8.86
N THR A 417 -34.86 -26.89 7.60
CA THR A 417 -35.02 -25.47 7.28
C THR A 417 -36.02 -24.81 8.24
N ARG A 418 -35.52 -23.98 9.16
CA ARG A 418 -36.24 -22.82 9.64
C ARG A 418 -35.24 -21.73 10.03
N ARG A 419 -35.31 -20.61 9.30
CA ARG A 419 -34.70 -19.32 9.64
C ARG A 419 -34.86 -19.03 11.14
N THR A 420 -33.79 -19.18 11.90
CA THR A 420 -33.65 -18.56 13.22
C THR A 420 -32.24 -17.98 13.30
N ARG A 421 -32.20 -16.65 13.38
CA ARG A 421 -31.04 -15.88 13.82
C ARG A 421 -30.59 -16.42 15.18
N HIS A 422 -29.28 -16.45 15.38
CA HIS A 422 -28.51 -16.80 16.58
C HIS A 422 -27.89 -18.20 16.64
N SER A 423 -26.55 -18.17 16.50
CA SER A 423 -25.57 -19.00 17.20
C SER A 423 -25.72 -20.51 17.11
N PHE A 424 -25.30 -21.09 15.99
CA PHE A 424 -24.51 -22.33 16.01
C PHE A 424 -23.41 -22.19 14.96
N ILE A 425 -22.24 -22.69 15.33
CA ILE A 425 -21.00 -22.72 14.56
C ILE A 425 -21.27 -23.60 13.35
N ASP A 426 -21.76 -23.02 12.26
CA ASP A 426 -21.62 -23.61 10.94
C ASP A 426 -20.15 -23.39 10.58
N GLU A 427 -19.38 -24.49 10.56
CA GLU A 427 -17.99 -24.52 10.16
C GLU A 427 -17.88 -23.99 8.73
N GLY A 428 -17.61 -22.68 8.59
CA GLY A 428 -17.27 -22.11 7.29
C GLY A 428 -16.04 -22.82 6.72
N PRO A 429 -15.90 -22.94 5.39
CA PRO A 429 -14.80 -23.68 4.75
C PRO A 429 -13.41 -23.06 5.00
N LEU A 430 -13.34 -21.89 5.66
CA LEU A 430 -12.12 -21.15 5.91
C LEU A 430 -12.02 -20.84 7.41
N GLU A 431 -11.09 -21.47 8.13
CA GLU A 431 -10.76 -21.09 9.50
C GLU A 431 -9.26 -20.78 9.59
N PHE A 432 -8.93 -19.56 10.05
CA PHE A 432 -7.54 -19.17 10.29
C PHE A 432 -7.10 -19.62 11.70
N PRO A 433 -5.96 -20.30 11.82
CA PRO A 433 -5.43 -20.71 13.12
C PRO A 433 -5.13 -19.54 14.07
N ARG A 434 -5.35 -19.73 15.37
CA ARG A 434 -5.09 -18.72 16.41
C ARG A 434 -3.63 -18.28 16.53
N PHE A 435 -2.66 -19.08 16.06
CA PHE A 435 -1.26 -18.64 16.11
C PHE A 435 -0.95 -17.51 15.11
N LEU A 436 -1.73 -17.40 14.02
CA LEU A 436 -1.56 -16.33 13.02
C LEU A 436 -1.97 -14.95 13.54
N GLU A 437 -2.72 -14.90 14.65
CA GLU A 437 -3.22 -13.66 15.27
C GLU A 437 -2.11 -12.64 15.55
N LYS A 438 -0.89 -13.12 15.82
CA LYS A 438 0.28 -12.31 16.21
C LYS A 438 1.35 -12.18 15.14
N SER A 439 1.18 -12.80 13.96
CA SER A 439 2.20 -12.81 12.91
C SER A 439 1.71 -12.25 11.59
N LEU A 440 0.49 -12.55 11.16
CA LEU A 440 0.03 -12.22 9.82
C LEU A 440 -0.21 -10.71 9.66
N GLU A 441 0.43 -10.12 8.65
CA GLU A 441 0.35 -8.69 8.34
C GLU A 441 -0.34 -8.43 6.99
N VAL A 442 -0.15 -9.31 6.00
CA VAL A 442 -0.73 -9.17 4.65
C VAL A 442 -1.50 -10.43 4.29
N LEU A 443 -2.77 -10.27 3.93
CA LEU A 443 -3.65 -11.35 3.47
C LEU A 443 -4.34 -10.95 2.16
N ASN A 444 -4.07 -11.72 1.10
CA ASN A 444 -4.70 -11.54 -0.19
C ASN A 444 -5.70 -12.68 -0.47
N LEU A 445 -6.98 -12.34 -0.61
CA LEU A 445 -8.11 -13.23 -0.92
C LEU A 445 -8.86 -12.76 -2.17
N THR A 446 -8.21 -11.96 -3.02
CA THR A 446 -8.76 -11.43 -4.27
C THR A 446 -9.15 -12.56 -5.23
N GLU A 447 -10.20 -12.39 -6.03
CA GLU A 447 -10.64 -13.41 -7.01
C GLU A 447 -10.87 -14.80 -6.39
N ASN A 448 -11.77 -14.86 -5.42
CA ASN A 448 -12.23 -16.12 -4.83
C ASN A 448 -13.77 -16.22 -4.93
N ALA A 449 -14.34 -17.30 -4.38
CA ALA A 449 -15.78 -17.56 -4.34
C ALA A 449 -16.35 -17.41 -2.92
N LEU A 450 -15.81 -16.49 -2.11
CA LEU A 450 -16.20 -16.32 -0.70
C LEU A 450 -17.61 -15.73 -0.60
N GLU A 451 -18.49 -16.40 0.15
CA GLU A 451 -19.82 -15.89 0.52
C GLU A 451 -19.78 -15.11 1.85
N PHE A 452 -18.96 -15.61 2.79
CA PHE A 452 -18.78 -15.03 4.12
C PHE A 452 -17.30 -15.06 4.52
N LEU A 453 -16.87 -14.06 5.30
CA LEU A 453 -15.56 -14.07 5.93
C LEU A 453 -15.63 -14.71 7.33
N PRO A 454 -14.67 -15.56 7.70
CA PRO A 454 -14.72 -16.25 8.98
C PRO A 454 -14.42 -15.32 10.16
N ALA A 455 -15.01 -15.61 11.32
CA ALA A 455 -14.77 -14.85 12.54
C ALA A 455 -13.30 -14.88 12.99
N SER A 456 -12.55 -15.93 12.64
CA SER A 456 -11.12 -16.06 12.92
C SER A 456 -10.28 -14.94 12.28
N LEU A 457 -10.72 -14.40 11.13
CA LEU A 457 -10.04 -13.28 10.46
C LEU A 457 -10.05 -12.01 11.33
N CYS A 458 -11.11 -11.80 12.11
CA CYS A 458 -11.23 -10.68 13.04
C CYS A 458 -10.23 -10.76 14.22
N ASN A 459 -9.59 -11.90 14.44
CA ASN A 459 -8.60 -12.09 15.48
C ASN A 459 -7.16 -11.81 15.00
N LEU A 460 -6.95 -11.51 13.72
CA LEU A 460 -5.63 -11.23 13.14
C LEU A 460 -5.13 -9.84 13.53
N LEU A 461 -4.74 -9.66 14.79
CA LEU A 461 -4.48 -8.35 15.41
C LEU A 461 -3.39 -7.54 14.71
N LYS A 462 -2.42 -8.19 14.06
CA LYS A 462 -1.33 -7.53 13.31
C LYS A 462 -1.65 -7.24 11.83
N LEU A 463 -2.82 -7.63 11.34
CA LEU A 463 -3.16 -7.46 9.94
C LEU A 463 -3.15 -5.97 9.55
N ARG A 464 -2.37 -5.65 8.52
CA ARG A 464 -2.15 -4.30 7.97
C ARG A 464 -2.86 -4.11 6.63
N GLU A 465 -2.88 -5.17 5.83
CA GLU A 465 -3.41 -5.16 4.47
C GLU A 465 -4.31 -6.39 4.26
N LEU A 466 -5.53 -6.13 3.78
CA LEU A 466 -6.51 -7.15 3.44
C LEU A 466 -7.10 -6.87 2.06
N PHE A 467 -6.89 -7.78 1.12
CA PHE A 467 -7.43 -7.68 -0.23
C PHE A 467 -8.57 -8.68 -0.40
N LEU A 468 -9.76 -8.18 -0.74
CA LEU A 468 -10.98 -8.98 -0.89
C LEU A 468 -11.65 -8.77 -2.25
N SER A 469 -11.03 -8.04 -3.17
CA SER A 469 -11.66 -7.64 -4.41
C SER A 469 -12.10 -8.84 -5.27
N ARG A 470 -13.10 -8.63 -6.12
CA ARG A 470 -13.61 -9.66 -7.05
C ARG A 470 -14.09 -10.95 -6.36
N ASN A 471 -14.79 -10.82 -5.23
CA ASN A 471 -15.57 -11.90 -4.62
C ASN A 471 -17.08 -11.64 -4.82
N PRO A 472 -17.71 -12.15 -5.89
CA PRO A 472 -19.06 -11.73 -6.31
C PRO A 472 -20.17 -12.09 -5.32
N ASN A 473 -19.96 -13.14 -4.51
CA ASN A 473 -20.96 -13.63 -3.55
C ASN A 473 -20.79 -13.03 -2.14
N LEU A 474 -19.79 -12.17 -1.92
CA LEU A 474 -19.50 -11.59 -0.61
C LEU A 474 -20.40 -10.37 -0.35
N HIS A 475 -21.54 -10.61 0.29
CA HIS A 475 -22.54 -9.56 0.55
C HIS A 475 -22.42 -8.88 1.92
N GLU A 476 -21.78 -9.53 2.90
CA GLU A 476 -21.66 -9.02 4.27
C GLU A 476 -20.23 -9.12 4.81
N LEU A 477 -19.72 -8.00 5.33
CA LEU A 477 -18.46 -7.96 6.06
C LEU A 477 -18.68 -8.20 7.56
N PRO A 478 -17.86 -9.02 8.25
CA PRO A 478 -18.03 -9.26 9.68
C PRO A 478 -17.72 -7.98 10.47
N LEU A 479 -18.59 -7.65 11.43
CA LEU A 479 -18.44 -6.45 12.28
C LEU A 479 -17.12 -6.45 13.06
N GLY A 480 -16.58 -7.64 13.34
CA GLY A 480 -15.30 -7.83 14.00
C GLY A 480 -14.10 -7.30 13.21
N LEU A 481 -14.19 -7.03 11.90
CA LEU A 481 -13.12 -6.32 11.17
C LEU A 481 -12.82 -4.95 11.78
N GLY A 482 -13.84 -4.35 12.41
CA GLY A 482 -13.65 -3.14 13.19
C GLY A 482 -12.63 -3.30 14.32
N THR A 483 -12.37 -4.47 14.90
CA THR A 483 -11.41 -4.58 16.01
C THR A 483 -9.95 -4.43 15.57
N LEU A 484 -9.66 -4.61 14.28
CA LEU A 484 -8.32 -4.55 13.72
C LEU A 484 -7.79 -3.11 13.75
N LYS A 485 -6.82 -2.84 14.64
CA LYS A 485 -6.26 -1.49 14.84
C LYS A 485 -5.18 -1.13 13.82
N HIS A 486 -4.46 -2.13 13.30
CA HIS A 486 -3.33 -1.94 12.39
C HIS A 486 -3.71 -2.01 10.91
N LEU A 487 -4.95 -2.39 10.59
CA LEU A 487 -5.46 -2.49 9.23
C LEU A 487 -5.64 -1.09 8.63
N TRP A 488 -4.80 -0.75 7.66
CA TRP A 488 -4.81 0.55 6.99
C TRP A 488 -5.20 0.43 5.51
N SER A 489 -4.96 -0.74 4.89
CA SER A 489 -5.39 -1.06 3.53
C SER A 489 -6.47 -2.15 3.55
N LEU A 490 -7.64 -1.83 3.00
CA LEU A 490 -8.75 -2.76 2.83
C LEU A 490 -9.31 -2.56 1.42
N ASP A 491 -8.99 -3.49 0.52
CA ASP A 491 -9.52 -3.45 -0.84
C ASP A 491 -10.86 -4.19 -0.90
N LEU A 492 -11.92 -3.42 -1.18
CA LEU A 492 -13.30 -3.88 -1.37
C LEU A 492 -13.79 -3.63 -2.80
N SER A 493 -12.87 -3.40 -3.73
CA SER A 493 -13.22 -3.14 -5.13
C SER A 493 -13.99 -4.32 -5.73
N ASP A 494 -14.99 -4.02 -6.56
CA ASP A 494 -15.81 -5.04 -7.22
C ASP A 494 -16.58 -5.96 -6.25
N LEU A 495 -17.03 -5.43 -5.09
CA LEU A 495 -17.90 -6.13 -4.13
C LEU A 495 -19.29 -5.47 -3.98
N GLU A 496 -20.33 -6.30 -3.86
CA GLU A 496 -21.71 -5.86 -3.62
C GLU A 496 -22.11 -5.94 -2.13
N VAL A 497 -21.36 -5.25 -1.28
CA VAL A 497 -21.54 -5.28 0.17
C VAL A 497 -22.80 -4.50 0.59
N GLN A 498 -23.77 -5.16 1.24
CA GLN A 498 -25.04 -4.54 1.67
C GLN A 498 -24.97 -3.90 3.06
N ASN A 499 -24.09 -4.40 3.93
CA ASN A 499 -24.05 -3.95 5.33
C ASN A 499 -23.29 -2.63 5.53
N VAL A 500 -22.52 -2.17 4.54
CA VAL A 500 -21.79 -0.89 4.54
C VAL A 500 -22.42 0.07 3.50
N PRO A 501 -22.71 1.33 3.86
CA PRO A 501 -23.25 2.31 2.90
C PRO A 501 -22.30 2.54 1.71
N GLN A 502 -22.85 2.61 0.49
CA GLN A 502 -22.07 2.86 -0.74
C GLN A 502 -21.29 4.19 -0.69
N ASP A 503 -21.82 5.20 0.00
CA ASP A 503 -21.14 6.49 0.25
C ASP A 503 -19.75 6.32 0.92
N LEU A 504 -19.54 5.22 1.66
CA LEU A 504 -18.27 4.89 2.34
C LEU A 504 -17.36 3.96 1.52
N LEU A 505 -17.94 3.18 0.60
CA LEU A 505 -17.21 2.26 -0.28
C LEU A 505 -16.52 2.98 -1.44
N ASN A 506 -16.99 4.18 -1.80
CA ASN A 506 -16.36 4.99 -2.82
C ASN A 506 -14.93 5.42 -2.41
N ALA A 507 -14.00 5.36 -3.37
CA ALA A 507 -12.55 5.52 -3.20
C ALA A 507 -12.07 6.79 -2.44
N SER A 508 -12.94 7.79 -2.24
CA SER A 508 -12.64 9.02 -1.49
C SER A 508 -12.76 8.91 0.03
N CYS A 509 -13.43 7.87 0.57
CA CYS A 509 -13.75 7.77 2.00
C CYS A 509 -12.71 6.97 2.81
N GLY A 510 -11.90 6.14 2.16
CA GLY A 510 -10.76 5.41 2.77
C GLY A 510 -11.14 4.27 3.72
N THR A 511 -10.24 3.28 3.83
CA THR A 511 -10.31 2.12 4.74
C THR A 511 -10.75 2.49 6.16
N ALA A 512 -10.25 3.61 6.69
CA ALA A 512 -10.52 4.07 8.05
C ALA A 512 -12.02 4.35 8.30
N ALA A 513 -12.74 4.88 7.31
CA ALA A 513 -14.16 5.19 7.45
C ALA A 513 -15.02 3.92 7.52
N VAL A 514 -14.70 2.92 6.67
CA VAL A 514 -15.36 1.61 6.68
C VAL A 514 -15.14 0.90 8.02
N LEU A 515 -13.89 0.86 8.49
CA LEU A 515 -13.57 0.24 9.78
C LEU A 515 -14.23 0.98 10.96
N ALA A 516 -14.28 2.32 10.93
CA ALA A 516 -14.99 3.10 11.94
C ALA A 516 -16.50 2.81 11.95
N TYR A 517 -17.12 2.67 10.79
CA TYR A 517 -18.53 2.30 10.68
C TYR A 517 -18.79 0.88 11.20
N LEU A 518 -17.95 -0.10 10.85
CA LEU A 518 -18.06 -1.48 11.37
C LEU A 518 -17.88 -1.53 12.89
N ARG A 519 -16.90 -0.79 13.44
CA ARG A 519 -16.72 -0.60 14.90
C ARG A 519 -17.98 -0.03 15.55
N ALA A 520 -18.56 1.01 14.95
CA ALA A 520 -19.77 1.66 15.47
C ALA A 520 -20.94 0.68 15.49
N LYS A 521 -21.13 -0.10 14.42
CA LYS A 521 -22.18 -1.14 14.36
C LYS A 521 -21.95 -2.27 15.35
N GLN A 522 -20.71 -2.73 15.52
CA GLN A 522 -20.35 -3.75 16.51
C GLN A 522 -20.73 -3.31 17.94
N ARG A 523 -20.56 -2.02 18.25
CA ARG A 523 -20.91 -1.40 19.54
C ARG A 523 -22.36 -0.92 19.64
N GLN A 524 -23.23 -1.34 18.73
CA GLN A 524 -24.64 -0.95 18.67
C GLN A 524 -24.83 0.58 18.71
N ALA A 525 -24.00 1.33 17.99
CA ALA A 525 -24.04 2.79 18.00
C ALA A 525 -25.38 3.35 17.50
N GLU A 526 -25.85 4.39 18.18
CA GLU A 526 -27.07 5.12 17.86
C GLU A 526 -26.73 6.57 17.47
N ARG A 527 -27.59 7.22 16.68
CA ARG A 527 -27.39 8.61 16.27
C ARG A 527 -27.65 9.57 17.42
N CYS A 528 -26.66 10.41 17.74
CA CYS A 528 -26.78 11.42 18.80
C CYS A 528 -27.15 12.79 18.21
N TYR A 529 -28.26 13.37 18.68
CA TYR A 529 -28.76 14.68 18.24
C TYR A 529 -28.58 15.77 19.31
N SER A 530 -27.59 15.61 20.18
CA SER A 530 -27.26 16.55 21.26
C SER A 530 -26.12 17.48 20.86
N LEU A 531 -26.25 18.78 21.15
CA LEU A 531 -25.23 19.80 20.84
C LEU A 531 -25.06 20.77 22.01
N LYS A 532 -23.83 21.24 22.24
CA LYS A 532 -23.55 22.29 23.23
C LYS A 532 -23.66 23.68 22.60
N LEU A 533 -24.47 24.55 23.20
CA LEU A 533 -24.69 25.94 22.80
C LEU A 533 -24.11 26.88 23.87
N LEU A 534 -23.08 27.65 23.53
CA LEU A 534 -22.52 28.66 24.42
C LEU A 534 -23.00 30.05 24.02
N VAL A 535 -23.51 30.80 25.00
CA VAL A 535 -24.03 32.15 24.81
C VAL A 535 -23.10 33.14 25.50
N VAL A 536 -22.44 33.96 24.70
CA VAL A 536 -21.37 34.88 25.13
C VAL A 536 -21.66 36.32 24.73
N GLY A 537 -20.96 37.28 25.31
CA GLY A 537 -21.17 38.71 25.09
C GLY A 537 -20.91 39.55 26.34
N SER A 538 -20.94 40.87 26.23
CA SER A 538 -20.75 41.76 27.38
C SER A 538 -21.98 41.80 28.29
N HIS A 539 -21.81 42.38 29.48
CA HIS A 539 -22.92 42.57 30.42
C HIS A 539 -24.04 43.43 29.84
N ARG A 540 -25.28 43.13 30.25
CA ARG A 540 -26.49 43.88 29.89
C ARG A 540 -26.78 43.96 28.37
N HIS A 541 -26.16 43.10 27.55
CA HIS A 541 -26.47 42.98 26.12
C HIS A 541 -27.75 42.15 25.83
N GLY A 542 -28.56 41.83 26.85
CA GLY A 542 -29.86 41.16 26.68
C GLY A 542 -29.82 39.64 26.51
N LYS A 543 -28.77 38.96 26.98
CA LYS A 543 -28.58 37.49 26.84
C LYS A 543 -29.74 36.68 27.41
N THR A 544 -30.07 36.90 28.69
CA THR A 544 -31.12 36.16 29.40
C THR A 544 -32.49 36.42 28.77
N SER A 545 -32.76 37.67 28.37
CA SER A 545 -33.99 38.05 27.68
C SER A 545 -34.12 37.38 26.31
N LEU A 546 -33.03 37.28 25.54
CA LEU A 546 -33.01 36.57 24.26
C LEU A 546 -33.23 35.07 24.43
N LEU A 547 -32.60 34.44 25.42
CA LEU A 547 -32.79 33.02 25.71
C LEU A 547 -34.22 32.70 26.12
N GLY A 548 -34.84 33.55 26.94
CA GLY A 548 -36.26 33.45 27.26
C GLY A 548 -37.15 33.50 26.01
N ALA A 549 -36.89 34.46 25.11
CA ALA A 549 -37.63 34.59 23.85
C ALA A 549 -37.43 33.38 22.91
N LEU A 550 -36.19 32.86 22.78
CA LEU A 550 -35.87 31.70 21.95
C LEU A 550 -36.54 30.40 22.46
N GLN A 551 -36.61 30.23 23.77
CA GLN A 551 -37.25 29.07 24.42
C GLN A 551 -38.79 29.21 24.53
N GLY A 552 -39.37 30.33 24.10
CA GLY A 552 -40.82 30.55 24.12
C GLY A 552 -41.39 30.96 25.48
N ARG A 553 -40.56 31.45 26.41
CA ARG A 553 -41.03 32.05 27.67
C ARG A 553 -41.56 33.47 27.40
N PRO A 554 -42.72 33.86 27.93
CA PRO A 554 -43.30 35.19 27.68
C PRO A 554 -42.39 36.29 28.27
N VAL A 555 -42.19 37.33 27.47
CA VAL A 555 -41.46 38.54 27.85
C VAL A 555 -42.40 39.33 28.77
N VAL A 556 -42.10 39.39 30.07
CA VAL A 556 -42.88 40.21 31.00
C VAL A 556 -42.65 41.68 30.63
N GLY A 557 -43.59 42.26 29.90
CA GLY A 557 -43.66 43.67 29.58
C GLY A 557 -44.10 44.46 30.79
N GLY A 558 -43.15 45.05 31.51
CA GLY A 558 -43.38 46.09 32.51
C GLY A 558 -42.29 47.15 32.39
N SER A 559 -42.68 48.42 32.50
CA SER A 559 -41.79 49.58 32.56
C SER A 559 -40.62 49.42 33.55
N PRO A 560 -39.51 50.18 33.42
CA PRO A 560 -38.44 50.18 34.40
C PRO A 560 -38.91 50.91 35.65
N SER A 561 -39.62 50.22 36.54
CA SER A 561 -39.79 50.66 37.93
C SER A 561 -39.14 49.64 38.84
N GLU A 562 -38.20 50.13 39.63
CA GLU A 562 -37.57 49.52 40.79
C GLU A 562 -38.57 48.74 41.66
N ALA A 563 -38.75 47.45 41.40
CA ALA A 563 -39.52 46.57 42.29
C ALA A 563 -39.21 45.08 42.04
N SER A 564 -37.93 44.72 42.12
CA SER A 564 -37.44 43.48 42.75
C SER A 564 -35.91 43.47 42.65
N VAL A 565 -35.29 44.44 43.32
CA VAL A 565 -33.93 44.30 43.83
C VAL A 565 -34.00 43.30 45.00
N SER A 566 -34.28 42.04 44.68
CA SER A 566 -33.74 40.92 45.43
C SER A 566 -32.57 40.43 44.58
N SER A 567 -31.40 40.90 44.95
CA SER A 567 -30.08 40.39 44.59
C SER A 567 -30.07 38.91 44.18
N THR A 568 -30.22 38.61 42.90
CA THR A 568 -29.53 37.46 42.30
C THR A 568 -28.19 38.00 41.79
N PRO A 569 -27.04 37.53 42.31
CA PRO A 569 -25.76 38.13 41.99
C PRO A 569 -25.53 38.16 40.48
N ALA A 570 -24.97 39.28 40.01
CA ALA A 570 -24.72 39.60 38.60
C ALA A 570 -23.65 38.71 37.92
N SER A 571 -23.45 37.48 38.40
CA SER A 571 -22.20 36.73 38.28
C SER A 571 -22.41 35.21 38.23
N HIS A 572 -23.51 34.71 37.67
CA HIS A 572 -23.73 33.26 37.58
C HIS A 572 -23.76 32.77 36.13
N ILE A 573 -23.11 31.63 35.90
CA ILE A 573 -23.31 30.81 34.69
C ILE A 573 -24.65 30.10 34.85
N ALA A 574 -25.58 30.27 33.91
CA ALA A 574 -26.84 29.54 33.89
C ALA A 574 -26.78 28.38 32.88
N LEU A 575 -27.16 27.19 33.33
CA LEU A 575 -27.30 26.01 32.49
C LEU A 575 -28.78 25.70 32.28
N SER A 576 -29.19 25.50 31.03
CA SER A 576 -30.53 25.04 30.68
C SER A 576 -30.50 24.05 29.51
N SER A 577 -31.51 23.20 29.39
CA SER A 577 -31.73 22.37 28.20
C SER A 577 -32.74 23.04 27.27
N TRP A 578 -32.51 22.97 25.97
CA TRP A 578 -33.41 23.48 24.95
C TRP A 578 -33.62 22.45 23.85
N ASP A 579 -34.86 22.00 23.68
CA ASP A 579 -35.25 21.07 22.63
C ASP A 579 -35.71 21.88 21.39
N LEU A 580 -34.83 21.95 20.38
CA LEU A 580 -35.04 22.72 19.16
C LEU A 580 -35.72 21.85 18.09
N GLN A 581 -36.98 22.15 17.81
CA GLN A 581 -37.75 21.51 16.74
C GLN A 581 -37.38 22.08 15.37
N ARG A 582 -37.49 21.22 14.36
CA ARG A 582 -37.32 21.57 12.95
C ARG A 582 -38.29 22.69 12.51
N PRO A 583 -37.78 23.84 12.05
CA PRO A 583 -38.62 24.93 11.54
C PRO A 583 -39.38 24.54 10.25
N SER A 584 -40.57 25.11 10.05
CA SER A 584 -41.35 24.90 8.82
C SER A 584 -40.63 25.52 7.61
N GLY A 585 -40.50 24.75 6.53
CA GLY A 585 -39.82 25.15 5.29
C GLY A 585 -38.40 24.63 5.08
N ILE A 586 -37.86 23.78 5.96
CA ILE A 586 -36.57 23.06 5.75
C ILE A 586 -36.85 21.57 5.51
N CYS A 587 -36.99 21.18 4.25
CA CYS A 587 -37.18 19.78 3.84
C CYS A 587 -35.85 19.14 3.44
N GLY A 588 -35.60 17.93 3.95
CA GLY A 588 -34.44 17.11 3.58
C GLY A 588 -34.47 15.80 4.35
N GLU A 589 -34.40 14.67 3.62
CA GLU A 589 -34.61 13.32 4.18
C GLU A 589 -33.59 12.92 5.25
N LYS A 590 -32.39 13.51 5.26
CA LYS A 590 -31.29 13.17 6.19
C LYS A 590 -31.14 14.13 7.40
N LEU A 591 -32.08 15.04 7.63
CA LEU A 591 -32.02 16.05 8.70
C LEU A 591 -32.87 15.64 9.93
N PRO A 592 -32.44 15.96 11.17
CA PRO A 592 -33.12 15.52 12.39
C PRO A 592 -34.37 16.36 12.70
N ASP A 593 -35.44 15.74 13.17
CA ASP A 593 -36.66 16.47 13.54
C ASP A 593 -36.52 17.27 14.85
N LEU A 594 -35.62 16.82 15.73
CA LEU A 594 -35.34 17.43 17.02
C LEU A 594 -33.83 17.46 17.29
N VAL A 595 -33.32 18.61 17.74
CA VAL A 595 -31.95 18.77 18.22
C VAL A 595 -31.98 19.23 19.68
N ARG A 596 -31.37 18.46 20.58
CA ARG A 596 -31.29 18.81 22.01
C ARG A 596 -30.06 19.65 22.27
N MET A 597 -30.25 20.86 22.77
CA MET A 597 -29.17 21.80 23.06
C MET A 597 -28.92 21.91 24.57
N SER A 598 -27.68 21.70 24.99
CA SER A 598 -27.19 22.08 26.32
C SER A 598 -26.77 23.55 26.24
N VAL A 599 -27.56 24.45 26.82
CA VAL A 599 -27.38 25.90 26.72
C VAL A 599 -26.62 26.42 27.93
N TRP A 600 -25.50 27.09 27.65
CA TRP A 600 -24.57 27.65 28.62
C TRP A 600 -24.57 29.17 28.49
N GLU A 601 -25.19 29.86 29.43
CA GLU A 601 -25.17 31.32 29.49
C GLU A 601 -23.99 31.77 30.35
N LEU A 602 -22.95 32.33 29.71
CA LEU A 602 -21.79 32.86 30.42
C LEU A 602 -22.05 34.32 30.81
N GLY A 603 -22.25 34.58 32.10
CA GLY A 603 -22.40 35.90 32.69
C GLY A 603 -21.25 36.23 33.65
N GLY A 604 -20.70 37.44 33.58
CA GLY A 604 -19.61 37.86 34.47
C GLY A 604 -18.83 39.06 33.91
N PRO A 605 -18.12 39.81 34.77
CA PRO A 605 -17.37 41.01 34.38
C PRO A 605 -16.32 40.69 33.33
N ALA A 606 -15.90 41.69 32.55
CA ALA A 606 -14.90 41.47 31.50
C ALA A 606 -13.59 40.85 32.03
N CYS A 607 -13.27 41.06 33.32
CA CYS A 607 -12.13 40.41 34.00
C CYS A 607 -12.26 38.88 34.13
N ALA A 608 -13.47 38.31 33.97
CA ALA A 608 -13.72 36.88 33.96
C ALA A 608 -13.39 36.19 32.62
N MET A 609 -13.01 36.93 31.58
CA MET A 609 -12.74 36.37 30.24
C MET A 609 -11.76 35.19 30.24
N PRO A 610 -10.61 35.24 30.94
CA PRO A 610 -9.69 34.11 30.96
C PRO A 610 -10.31 32.84 31.55
N ALA A 611 -11.15 32.99 32.57
CA ALA A 611 -11.82 31.85 33.20
C ALA A 611 -12.96 31.29 32.34
N HIS A 612 -13.61 32.11 31.49
CA HIS A 612 -14.59 31.62 30.53
C HIS A 612 -14.00 30.71 29.45
N GLN A 613 -12.72 30.90 29.08
CA GLN A 613 -12.03 30.05 28.10
C GLN A 613 -11.93 28.58 28.56
N CYS A 614 -12.02 28.31 29.86
CA CYS A 614 -12.06 26.96 30.41
C CYS A 614 -13.30 26.15 29.97
N PHE A 615 -14.39 26.84 29.61
CA PHE A 615 -15.65 26.20 29.20
C PHE A 615 -15.77 26.00 27.68
N PHE A 616 -14.85 26.56 26.90
CA PHE A 616 -14.88 26.52 25.44
C PHE A 616 -14.47 25.15 24.91
N THR A 617 -15.21 24.66 23.91
CA THR A 617 -15.03 23.34 23.31
C THR A 617 -15.11 23.44 21.80
N ASN A 618 -14.27 22.69 21.09
CA ASN A 618 -14.15 22.71 19.62
C ASN A 618 -15.44 22.34 18.87
N LYS A 619 -16.31 21.51 19.44
CA LYS A 619 -17.53 21.00 18.80
C LYS A 619 -18.80 21.61 19.40
N ALA A 620 -18.78 22.93 19.57
CA ALA A 620 -19.91 23.68 20.11
C ALA A 620 -20.37 24.78 19.16
N LEU A 621 -21.62 25.22 19.33
CA LEU A 621 -22.18 26.38 18.66
C LEU A 621 -22.09 27.58 19.60
N PHE A 622 -21.49 28.68 19.15
CA PHE A 622 -21.37 29.92 19.90
C PHE A 622 -22.36 30.97 19.38
N LEU A 623 -23.16 31.52 20.29
CA LEU A 623 -23.98 32.71 20.07
C LEU A 623 -23.28 33.90 20.72
N VAL A 624 -22.72 34.78 19.88
CA VAL A 624 -22.05 36.00 20.33
C VAL A 624 -23.06 37.15 20.29
N ILE A 625 -23.47 37.60 21.47
CA ILE A 625 -24.53 38.60 21.64
C ILE A 625 -23.92 39.99 21.86
N TRP A 626 -24.43 40.96 21.10
CA TRP A 626 -24.08 42.36 21.27
C TRP A 626 -25.29 43.28 21.12
N ASN A 627 -25.17 44.48 21.67
CA ASN A 627 -26.23 45.48 21.62
C ASN A 627 -26.03 46.41 20.41
N LEU A 628 -27.01 46.43 19.49
CA LEU A 628 -26.97 47.24 18.27
C LEU A 628 -26.90 48.75 18.54
N VAL A 629 -27.38 49.20 19.71
CA VAL A 629 -27.38 50.63 20.09
C VAL A 629 -25.97 51.17 20.26
N LEU A 630 -25.02 50.33 20.70
CA LEU A 630 -23.63 50.70 20.96
C LEU A 630 -22.83 51.01 19.67
N GLY A 631 -23.33 50.62 18.50
CA GLY A 631 -22.65 50.93 17.23
C GLY A 631 -21.23 50.33 17.18
N GLU A 632 -20.25 51.14 16.80
CA GLU A 632 -18.86 50.71 16.59
C GLU A 632 -18.19 50.16 17.86
N GLU A 633 -18.41 50.77 19.03
CA GLU A 633 -17.90 50.27 20.32
C GLU A 633 -18.39 48.84 20.61
N GLY A 634 -19.63 48.54 20.19
CA GLY A 634 -20.20 47.20 20.32
C GLY A 634 -19.48 46.17 19.45
N VAL A 635 -18.97 46.59 18.27
CA VAL A 635 -18.23 45.73 17.35
C VAL A 635 -16.79 45.50 17.84
N GLU A 636 -16.15 46.50 18.45
CA GLU A 636 -14.85 46.31 19.11
C GLU A 636 -14.93 45.28 20.23
N ALA A 637 -16.01 45.30 21.02
CA ALA A 637 -16.24 44.29 22.05
C ALA A 637 -16.39 42.87 21.46
N LEU A 638 -17.01 42.71 20.28
CA LEU A 638 -17.10 41.42 19.59
C LEU A 638 -15.72 40.86 19.24
N GLN A 639 -14.78 41.73 18.83
CA GLN A 639 -13.45 41.34 18.39
C GLN A 639 -12.72 40.48 19.45
N SER A 640 -12.76 40.91 20.72
CA SER A 640 -12.13 40.20 21.85
C SER A 640 -12.68 38.77 22.04
N TRP A 641 -14.00 38.60 21.85
CA TRP A 641 -14.67 37.31 21.95
C TRP A 641 -14.35 36.40 20.77
N LEU A 642 -14.36 36.95 19.54
CA LEU A 642 -14.06 36.18 18.33
C LEU A 642 -12.63 35.64 18.34
N LEU A 643 -11.66 36.45 18.76
CA LEU A 643 -10.27 36.03 18.92
C LEU A 643 -10.13 34.93 19.99
N SER A 644 -10.81 35.08 21.13
CA SER A 644 -10.80 34.09 22.21
C SER A 644 -11.41 32.75 21.78
N ILE A 645 -12.51 32.79 21.03
CA ILE A 645 -13.15 31.59 20.48
C ILE A 645 -12.22 30.93 19.47
N GLN A 646 -11.65 31.68 18.53
CA GLN A 646 -10.76 31.10 17.51
C GLN A 646 -9.49 30.49 18.12
N ALA A 647 -8.94 31.09 19.18
CA ALA A 647 -7.74 30.59 19.84
C ALA A 647 -7.98 29.26 20.57
N ARG A 648 -9.15 29.07 21.19
CA ARG A 648 -9.44 27.89 22.03
C ARG A 648 -10.31 26.84 21.34
N ALA A 649 -11.16 27.26 20.43
CA ALA A 649 -12.17 26.45 19.76
C ALA A 649 -12.22 26.72 18.23
N PRO A 650 -11.12 26.52 17.47
CA PRO A 650 -11.03 26.88 16.04
C PRO A 650 -12.05 26.19 15.12
N ASN A 651 -12.60 25.04 15.53
CA ASN A 651 -13.56 24.25 14.74
C ASN A 651 -15.03 24.52 15.12
N ALA A 652 -15.26 25.43 16.07
CA ALA A 652 -16.61 25.75 16.54
C ALA A 652 -17.35 26.64 15.53
N ALA A 653 -18.67 26.48 15.48
CA ALA A 653 -19.53 27.36 14.68
C ALA A 653 -19.89 28.62 15.48
N VAL A 654 -19.91 29.77 14.83
CA VAL A 654 -20.18 31.07 15.47
C VAL A 654 -21.32 31.79 14.75
N VAL A 655 -22.33 32.20 15.51
CA VAL A 655 -23.46 33.02 15.07
C VAL A 655 -23.44 34.32 15.87
N ILE A 656 -23.44 35.46 15.18
CA ILE A 656 -23.44 36.78 15.82
C ILE A 656 -24.88 37.30 15.86
N VAL A 657 -25.32 37.70 17.05
CA VAL A 657 -26.69 38.18 17.27
C VAL A 657 -26.68 39.61 17.81
N GLY A 658 -27.25 40.53 17.03
CA GLY A 658 -27.50 41.91 17.45
C GLY A 658 -28.84 42.04 18.15
N THR A 659 -28.86 42.46 19.41
CA THR A 659 -30.09 42.67 20.21
C THR A 659 -30.51 44.13 20.25
N HIS A 660 -31.70 44.39 20.81
CA HIS A 660 -32.30 45.73 20.94
C HIS A 660 -32.61 46.39 19.59
N LEU A 661 -33.01 45.58 18.61
CA LEU A 661 -33.43 46.07 17.30
C LEU A 661 -34.55 47.12 17.40
N ASP A 662 -35.42 47.01 18.41
CA ASP A 662 -36.52 47.96 18.71
C ASP A 662 -36.04 49.34 19.20
N ALA A 663 -34.82 49.44 19.72
CA ALA A 663 -34.26 50.70 20.19
C ALA A 663 -33.68 51.55 19.04
N LEU A 664 -33.57 51.01 17.82
CA LEU A 664 -33.12 51.75 16.65
C LEU A 664 -34.27 52.52 15.98
N PRO A 665 -34.06 53.77 15.52
CA PRO A 665 -35.08 54.50 14.76
C PRO A 665 -35.44 53.78 13.46
N GLN A 666 -36.72 53.45 13.26
CA GLN A 666 -37.22 52.71 12.09
C GLN A 666 -36.79 53.31 10.74
N ARG A 667 -36.63 54.65 10.64
CA ARG A 667 -36.26 55.35 9.40
C ARG A 667 -34.86 55.00 8.87
N PHE A 668 -33.91 54.70 9.75
CA PHE A 668 -32.50 54.43 9.38
C PHE A 668 -32.04 53.02 9.78
N GLN A 669 -32.98 52.18 10.20
CA GLN A 669 -32.68 50.88 10.79
C GLN A 669 -31.97 49.96 9.80
N GLN A 670 -32.42 49.90 8.54
CA GLN A 670 -31.81 49.08 7.49
C GLN A 670 -30.41 49.54 7.12
N GLU A 671 -30.21 50.84 6.91
CA GLU A 671 -28.90 51.42 6.57
C GLU A 671 -27.89 51.18 7.70
N ARG A 672 -28.29 51.43 8.95
CA ARG A 672 -27.40 51.23 10.10
C ARG A 672 -27.02 49.75 10.28
N ILE A 673 -27.96 48.83 10.10
CA ILE A 673 -27.67 47.39 10.14
C ILE A 673 -26.71 46.99 9.00
N ALA A 674 -26.92 47.51 7.79
CA ALA A 674 -26.04 47.24 6.66
C ALA A 674 -24.61 47.71 6.92
N THR A 675 -24.43 48.93 7.45
CA THR A 675 -23.11 49.47 7.83
C THR A 675 -22.44 48.62 8.89
N LEU A 676 -23.16 48.23 9.95
CA LEU A 676 -22.62 47.41 11.04
C LEU A 676 -22.25 46.00 10.56
N ARG A 677 -23.07 45.39 9.69
CA ARG A 677 -22.76 44.10 9.05
C ARG A 677 -21.49 44.19 8.20
N ALA A 678 -21.36 45.24 7.39
CA ALA A 678 -20.17 45.47 6.57
C ALA A 678 -18.91 45.63 7.44
N HIS A 679 -19.02 46.35 8.56
CA HIS A 679 -17.91 46.52 9.50
C HIS A 679 -17.49 45.18 10.13
N ILE A 680 -18.43 44.37 10.62
CA ILE A 680 -18.14 43.03 11.17
C ILE A 680 -17.46 42.14 10.12
N LEU A 681 -17.95 42.16 8.87
CA LEU A 681 -17.38 41.33 7.81
C LEU A 681 -15.98 41.79 7.38
N SER A 682 -15.71 43.10 7.41
CA SER A 682 -14.38 43.65 7.17
C SER A 682 -13.35 43.24 8.23
N LEU A 683 -13.80 42.93 9.46
CA LEU A 683 -12.92 42.37 10.49
C LEU A 683 -12.59 40.90 10.23
N CYS A 684 -13.54 40.13 9.69
CA CYS A 684 -13.39 38.69 9.49
C CYS A 684 -12.84 38.28 8.11
N HIS A 685 -12.80 39.19 7.13
CA HIS A 685 -12.37 38.91 5.75
C HIS A 685 -11.29 39.87 5.27
N MET A 686 -10.41 39.34 4.42
CA MET A 686 -9.44 40.13 3.66
C MET A 686 -10.16 40.92 2.55
N PRO A 687 -9.57 42.02 2.04
CA PRO A 687 -10.11 42.79 0.92
C PRO A 687 -10.38 41.97 -0.36
N GLY A 688 -9.73 40.81 -0.52
CA GLY A 688 -9.93 39.86 -1.62
C GLY A 688 -10.96 38.75 -1.35
N GLY A 689 -11.75 38.82 -0.27
CA GLY A 689 -12.80 37.86 0.07
C GLY A 689 -12.34 36.57 0.76
N GLY A 690 -11.04 36.39 0.96
CA GLY A 690 -10.48 35.30 1.77
C GLY A 690 -10.70 35.50 3.27
N ARG A 691 -10.74 34.41 4.05
CA ARG A 691 -10.85 34.44 5.51
C ARG A 691 -9.64 35.13 6.15
N MET A 692 -9.86 36.03 7.11
CA MET A 692 -8.80 36.63 7.92
C MET A 692 -8.21 35.58 8.89
N PRO A 693 -6.88 35.37 8.93
CA PRO A 693 -6.25 34.48 9.90
C PRO A 693 -6.48 35.00 11.32
N GLY A 694 -6.91 34.12 12.23
CA GLY A 694 -7.21 34.48 13.63
C GLY A 694 -8.68 34.78 13.94
N TYR A 695 -9.57 34.86 12.94
CA TYR A 695 -11.02 34.96 13.14
C TYR A 695 -11.78 33.71 12.69
N PRO A 696 -12.96 33.41 13.28
CA PRO A 696 -13.87 32.39 12.77
C PRO A 696 -14.39 32.73 11.37
N ASN A 697 -14.81 31.71 10.60
CA ASN A 697 -15.36 31.92 9.27
C ASN A 697 -16.83 32.37 9.33
N ILE A 698 -17.08 33.69 9.28
CA ILE A 698 -18.41 34.28 9.49
C ILE A 698 -18.92 34.95 8.22
N VAL A 699 -19.83 34.30 7.50
CA VAL A 699 -20.49 34.90 6.32
C VAL A 699 -21.75 35.67 6.70
N HIS A 700 -22.31 36.46 5.77
CA HIS A 700 -23.59 37.18 5.96
C HIS A 700 -24.73 36.30 6.52
N GLN A 701 -24.75 35.01 6.18
CA GLN A 701 -25.77 34.08 6.65
C GLN A 701 -25.69 33.79 8.15
N HIS A 702 -24.57 34.08 8.83
CA HIS A 702 -24.37 33.84 10.26
C HIS A 702 -24.72 35.06 11.14
N LEU A 703 -25.24 36.15 10.56
CA LEU A 703 -25.57 37.40 11.24
C LEU A 703 -27.09 37.55 11.37
N ALA A 704 -27.58 37.72 12.60
CA ALA A 704 -29.01 37.90 12.88
C ALA A 704 -29.26 39.08 13.83
N GLU A 705 -30.27 39.89 13.53
CA GLU A 705 -30.71 40.99 14.39
C GLU A 705 -32.10 40.70 14.95
N VAL A 706 -32.25 40.93 16.25
CA VAL A 706 -33.45 40.54 17.00
C VAL A 706 -33.87 41.60 18.00
N SER A 707 -35.17 41.65 18.27
CA SER A 707 -35.70 42.36 19.43
C SER A 707 -36.36 41.34 20.36
N SER A 708 -35.75 41.16 21.54
CA SER A 708 -36.33 40.31 22.58
C SER A 708 -37.61 40.92 23.18
N ARG A 709 -37.90 42.21 22.94
CA ARG A 709 -39.11 42.87 23.45
C ARG A 709 -40.31 42.67 22.51
N THR A 710 -40.10 42.87 21.21
CA THR A 710 -41.19 42.79 20.22
C THR A 710 -41.31 41.39 19.60
N GLY A 711 -40.30 40.53 19.80
CA GLY A 711 -40.23 39.20 19.20
C GLY A 711 -39.78 39.21 17.72
N THR A 712 -39.50 40.38 17.14
CA THR A 712 -39.06 40.48 15.74
C THR A 712 -37.72 39.77 15.53
N GLY A 713 -37.62 38.94 14.49
CA GLY A 713 -36.39 38.22 14.12
C GLY A 713 -36.10 36.94 14.93
N VAL A 714 -36.86 36.66 16.00
CA VAL A 714 -36.60 35.49 16.87
C VAL A 714 -36.86 34.16 16.15
N TYR A 715 -37.88 34.11 15.29
CA TYR A 715 -38.18 32.92 14.48
C TYR A 715 -37.06 32.64 13.45
N ASP A 716 -36.59 33.68 12.76
CA ASP A 716 -35.50 33.56 11.78
C ASP A 716 -34.19 33.15 12.44
N LEU A 717 -33.91 33.69 13.64
CA LEU A 717 -32.77 33.25 14.45
C LEU A 717 -32.87 31.77 14.83
N ARG A 718 -34.06 31.29 15.24
CA ARG A 718 -34.28 29.86 15.52
C ARG A 718 -34.00 29.00 14.28
N LYS A 719 -34.44 29.46 13.11
CA LYS A 719 -34.19 28.79 11.82
C LYS A 719 -32.70 28.74 11.48
N LEU A 720 -32.00 29.86 11.66
CA LEU A 720 -30.56 29.95 11.44
C LEU A 720 -29.78 29.01 12.37
N ILE A 721 -30.10 29.02 13.66
CA ILE A 721 -29.46 28.14 14.66
C ILE A 721 -29.60 26.67 14.24
N TYR A 722 -30.81 26.25 13.82
CA TYR A 722 -31.05 24.88 13.34
C TYR A 722 -30.24 24.54 12.08
N GLN A 723 -30.18 25.47 11.12
CA GLN A 723 -29.41 25.30 9.88
C GLN A 723 -27.90 25.15 10.17
N VAL A 724 -27.34 26.05 10.98
CA VAL A 724 -25.92 26.01 11.36
C VAL A 724 -25.63 24.70 12.09
N ALA A 725 -26.40 24.36 13.13
CA ALA A 725 -26.24 23.10 13.87
C ALA A 725 -26.26 21.85 12.96
N SER A 726 -27.10 21.86 11.93
CA SER A 726 -27.24 20.76 10.98
C SER A 726 -26.13 20.68 9.92
N THR A 727 -25.36 21.75 9.74
CA THR A 727 -24.25 21.82 8.75
C THR A 727 -22.88 21.63 9.39
N MET A 728 -22.79 21.65 10.72
CA MET A 728 -21.55 21.41 11.45
C MET A 728 -20.99 20.02 11.12
N LYS A 729 -19.69 19.97 10.78
CA LYS A 729 -18.96 18.73 10.50
C LYS A 729 -18.29 18.21 11.77
N ASP A 730 -18.23 16.89 11.94
CA ASP A 730 -17.50 16.27 13.06
C ASP A 730 -16.00 16.17 12.72
N VAL A 731 -15.28 17.27 12.92
CA VAL A 731 -13.83 17.31 12.66
C VAL A 731 -13.10 16.40 13.65
N GLY A 732 -12.43 15.36 13.13
CA GLY A 732 -11.72 14.34 13.91
C GLY A 732 -12.40 12.96 13.90
N ASN A 733 -13.59 12.84 13.31
CA ASN A 733 -14.17 11.52 13.03
C ASN A 733 -13.57 10.96 11.73
N PRO A 734 -13.05 9.71 11.72
CA PRO A 734 -12.57 9.07 10.50
C PRO A 734 -13.65 8.88 9.44
N ILE A 735 -14.94 9.00 9.78
CA ILE A 735 -16.05 8.97 8.83
C ILE A 735 -16.24 10.39 8.23
N PRO A 736 -15.79 10.65 6.98
CA PRO A 736 -15.64 12.01 6.45
C PRO A 736 -16.96 12.74 6.15
N THR A 737 -18.04 11.99 5.97
CA THR A 737 -19.35 12.49 5.56
C THR A 737 -20.29 12.78 6.73
N GLU A 738 -19.83 12.57 7.98
CA GLU A 738 -20.70 12.64 9.15
C GLU A 738 -20.84 14.07 9.69
N ARG A 739 -22.09 14.49 9.84
CA ARG A 739 -22.47 15.74 10.52
C ARG A 739 -22.32 15.54 12.03
N LEU A 740 -21.91 16.60 12.73
CA LEU A 740 -21.77 16.58 14.20
C LEU A 740 -23.09 16.19 14.87
N VAL A 741 -24.19 16.80 14.41
CA VAL A 741 -25.54 16.43 14.81
C VAL A 741 -25.99 15.23 13.98
N GLY A 742 -26.28 14.12 14.65
CA GLY A 742 -26.64 12.85 14.01
C GLY A 742 -25.48 11.87 13.85
N ARG A 743 -24.31 12.16 14.46
CA ARG A 743 -23.17 11.25 14.49
C ARG A 743 -23.48 9.94 15.22
N LEU A 744 -22.89 8.84 14.80
CA LEU A 744 -22.98 7.54 15.44
C LEU A 744 -22.14 7.52 16.73
N VAL A 745 -22.81 7.29 17.85
CA VAL A 745 -22.19 7.21 19.18
C VAL A 745 -22.50 5.83 19.79
N PRO A 746 -21.51 5.12 20.34
CA PRO A 746 -21.73 3.85 21.03
C PRO A 746 -22.84 3.93 22.08
N GLN A 747 -23.68 2.91 22.18
CA GLN A 747 -24.79 2.88 23.13
C GLN A 747 -24.31 3.01 24.59
N SER A 748 -23.15 2.42 24.90
CA SER A 748 -22.50 2.54 26.22
C SER A 748 -22.24 3.99 26.63
N PHE A 749 -21.89 4.87 25.68
CA PHE A 749 -21.62 6.28 25.97
C PHE A 749 -22.92 7.04 26.25
N LEU A 750 -24.01 6.67 25.57
CA LEU A 750 -25.33 7.24 25.79
C LEU A 750 -25.92 6.80 27.15
N LEU A 751 -25.69 5.54 27.55
CA LEU A 751 -26.05 5.04 28.88
C LEU A 751 -25.25 5.75 29.97
N LEU A 752 -23.93 5.90 29.80
CA LEU A 752 -23.11 6.67 30.73
C LEU A 752 -23.57 8.13 30.83
N HIS A 753 -23.88 8.78 29.70
CA HIS A 753 -24.42 10.13 29.70
C HIS A 753 -25.69 10.25 30.56
N LYS A 754 -26.63 9.30 30.42
CA LYS A 754 -27.84 9.27 31.26
C LYS A 754 -27.52 9.03 32.74
N ALA A 755 -26.58 8.13 33.04
CA ALA A 755 -26.15 7.84 34.41
C ALA A 755 -25.50 9.05 35.09
N VAL A 756 -24.62 9.76 34.38
CA VAL A 756 -23.97 10.98 34.87
C VAL A 756 -24.99 12.09 35.12
N GLN A 757 -26.00 12.23 34.26
CA GLN A 757 -27.10 13.18 34.48
C GLN A 757 -27.93 12.82 35.71
N ALA A 758 -28.23 11.54 35.92
CA ALA A 758 -28.94 11.08 37.11
C ALA A 758 -28.13 11.32 38.39
N GLU A 759 -26.81 11.07 38.34
CA GLU A 759 -25.90 11.30 39.47
C GLU A 759 -25.77 12.79 39.81
N LYS A 760 -25.71 13.66 38.79
CA LYS A 760 -25.75 15.12 38.96
C LYS A 760 -27.00 15.55 39.73
N GLU A 761 -28.17 15.07 39.31
CA GLU A 761 -29.44 15.43 39.95
C GLU A 761 -29.55 14.87 41.37
N ARG A 762 -29.12 13.62 41.59
CA ARG A 762 -29.07 12.99 42.92
C ARG A 762 -28.20 13.78 43.90
N ARG A 763 -27.00 14.20 43.47
CA ARG A 763 -26.10 15.02 44.29
C ARG A 763 -26.65 16.40 44.55
N ARG A 764 -27.37 17.00 43.59
CA ARG A 764 -28.06 18.29 43.76
C ARG A 764 -29.14 18.21 44.84
N GLN A 765 -29.94 17.15 44.83
CA GLN A 765 -31.00 16.90 45.83
C GLN A 765 -30.42 16.58 47.21
N SER A 766 -29.27 15.91 47.27
CA SER A 766 -28.59 15.54 48.51
C SER A 766 -27.63 16.64 49.04
N HIS A 767 -27.57 17.81 48.38
CA HIS A 767 -26.64 18.90 48.69
C HIS A 767 -25.15 18.47 48.75
N LEU A 768 -24.75 17.51 47.92
CA LEU A 768 -23.37 17.03 47.82
C LEU A 768 -22.55 17.87 46.84
N VAL A 769 -21.22 17.76 46.95
CA VAL A 769 -20.26 18.39 46.02
C VAL A 769 -20.48 17.88 44.58
N GLN A 770 -20.41 18.80 43.63
CA GLN A 770 -20.77 18.56 42.22
C GLN A 770 -19.57 18.11 41.36
N TYR A 771 -18.64 17.35 41.94
CA TYR A 771 -17.56 16.70 41.21
C TYR A 771 -17.45 15.24 41.62
N LEU A 772 -16.97 14.40 40.69
CA LEU A 772 -16.61 13.00 40.90
C LEU A 772 -15.09 12.87 40.91
N THR A 773 -14.60 11.99 41.77
CA THR A 773 -13.20 11.51 41.68
C THR A 773 -13.08 10.47 40.59
N GLU A 774 -11.85 10.18 40.15
CA GLU A 774 -11.58 9.14 39.16
C GLU A 774 -12.13 7.76 39.56
N THR A 775 -12.03 7.38 40.84
CA THR A 775 -12.55 6.10 41.32
C THR A 775 -14.07 6.04 41.28
N GLU A 776 -14.75 7.12 41.67
CA GLU A 776 -16.21 7.24 41.60
C GLU A 776 -16.71 7.22 40.15
N PHE A 777 -16.03 7.94 39.26
CA PHE A 777 -16.37 7.97 37.83
C PHE A 777 -16.14 6.61 37.16
N LYS A 778 -15.02 5.95 37.46
CA LYS A 778 -14.73 4.59 36.98
C LYS A 778 -15.78 3.59 37.47
N ALA A 779 -16.21 3.68 38.74
CA ALA A 779 -17.28 2.84 39.28
C ALA A 779 -18.64 3.10 38.60
N LEU A 780 -18.98 4.35 38.31
CA LEU A 780 -20.20 4.70 37.58
C LEU A 780 -20.15 4.18 36.13
N ALA A 781 -18.98 4.25 35.49
CA ALA A 781 -18.78 3.71 34.15
C ALA A 781 -18.88 2.18 34.12
N THR A 782 -18.24 1.46 35.05
CA THR A 782 -18.30 -0.01 35.10
C THR A 782 -19.70 -0.54 35.38
N GLN A 783 -20.51 0.20 36.15
CA GLN A 783 -21.89 -0.20 36.47
C GLN A 783 -22.85 -0.07 35.27
N HIS A 784 -22.66 0.94 34.41
CA HIS A 784 -23.62 1.28 33.36
C HIS A 784 -23.14 0.97 31.93
N MET A 785 -21.86 0.66 31.74
CA MET A 785 -21.33 0.13 30.49
C MET A 785 -21.33 -1.40 30.54
N GLU A 786 -22.49 -2.04 30.35
CA GLU A 786 -22.55 -3.50 30.20
C GLU A 786 -21.93 -3.91 28.85
N GLY A 787 -20.96 -4.85 28.89
CA GLY A 787 -20.36 -5.46 27.69
C GLY A 787 -18.85 -5.32 27.55
N GLY A 788 -18.07 -5.98 28.42
CA GLY A 788 -16.68 -6.43 28.19
C GLY A 788 -15.58 -5.42 27.79
N LEU A 789 -15.90 -4.16 27.54
CA LEU A 789 -15.04 -3.16 26.88
C LEU A 789 -14.53 -2.05 27.82
N VAL A 790 -14.88 -2.13 29.12
CA VAL A 790 -14.54 -1.13 30.15
C VAL A 790 -13.03 -1.11 30.51
N ASN A 791 -12.23 -2.04 29.98
CA ASN A 791 -10.82 -2.19 30.34
C ASN A 791 -9.83 -1.40 29.45
N SER A 792 -10.30 -0.72 28.40
CA SER A 792 -9.42 0.13 27.57
C SER A 792 -9.50 1.58 28.03
N GLU A 793 -8.41 2.08 28.65
CA GLU A 793 -8.27 3.49 29.06
C GLU A 793 -8.56 4.47 27.89
N ASP A 794 -8.26 4.07 26.65
CA ASP A 794 -8.55 4.85 25.44
C ASP A 794 -10.06 5.07 25.23
N GLU A 795 -10.88 4.03 25.43
CA GLU A 795 -12.33 4.15 25.26
C GLU A 795 -12.96 5.02 26.36
N MET A 796 -12.44 4.92 27.58
CA MET A 796 -12.86 5.78 28.68
C MET A 796 -12.55 7.25 28.37
N GLN A 797 -11.35 7.52 27.82
CA GLN A 797 -10.97 8.87 27.41
C GLN A 797 -11.87 9.41 26.27
N GLN A 798 -12.26 8.55 25.33
CA GLN A 798 -13.22 8.91 24.26
C GLN A 798 -14.62 9.19 24.84
N ALA A 799 -15.09 8.39 25.79
CA ALA A 799 -16.37 8.61 26.48
C ALA A 799 -16.37 9.93 27.26
N VAL A 800 -15.30 10.23 28.00
CA VAL A 800 -15.11 11.51 28.71
C VAL A 800 -15.12 12.69 27.73
N THR A 801 -14.39 12.57 26.63
CA THR A 801 -14.36 13.60 25.58
C THR A 801 -15.76 13.83 25.00
N PHE A 802 -16.50 12.77 24.72
CA PHE A 802 -17.90 12.85 24.29
C PHE A 802 -18.80 13.58 25.30
N LEU A 803 -18.69 13.26 26.60
CA LEU A 803 -19.46 13.92 27.65
C LEU A 803 -19.13 15.40 27.80
N VAL A 804 -17.87 15.79 27.61
CA VAL A 804 -17.43 17.19 27.59
C VAL A 804 -17.97 17.93 26.36
N GLU A 805 -17.93 17.30 25.19
CA GLU A 805 -18.46 17.86 23.94
C GLU A 805 -19.97 18.11 24.00
N VAL A 806 -20.74 17.17 24.58
CA VAL A 806 -22.19 17.35 24.81
C VAL A 806 -22.47 18.39 25.90
N GLY A 807 -21.47 18.72 26.72
CA GLY A 807 -21.60 19.65 27.84
C GLY A 807 -22.32 19.03 29.04
N CYS A 808 -22.14 17.73 29.25
CA CYS A 808 -22.64 17.03 30.43
C CYS A 808 -21.68 17.17 31.62
N ILE A 809 -20.37 17.13 31.35
CA ILE A 809 -19.30 17.29 32.36
C ILE A 809 -18.26 18.31 31.89
N LEU A 810 -17.45 18.78 32.83
CA LEU A 810 -16.19 19.47 32.56
C LEU A 810 -15.03 18.63 33.08
N HIS A 811 -14.04 18.43 32.23
CA HIS A 811 -12.83 17.69 32.56
C HIS A 811 -11.62 18.37 31.93
N PHE A 812 -10.52 18.43 32.68
CA PHE A 812 -9.28 19.08 32.26
C PHE A 812 -8.16 18.04 32.22
N PRO A 813 -7.55 17.79 31.06
CA PRO A 813 -6.55 16.72 30.89
C PRO A 813 -5.17 17.06 31.49
N ASP A 814 -5.03 18.16 32.22
CA ASP A 814 -3.74 18.64 32.75
C ASP A 814 -3.26 17.77 33.93
N ALA A 815 -2.14 17.07 33.71
CA ALA A 815 -1.52 16.19 34.69
C ALA A 815 -0.76 16.95 35.79
N SER A 816 -0.36 18.21 35.57
CA SER A 816 0.58 18.92 36.43
C SER A 816 0.01 19.34 37.79
N ARG A 817 -1.33 19.41 37.92
CA ARG A 817 -2.02 19.92 39.13
C ARG A 817 -3.09 18.98 39.69
N GLY A 818 -3.10 17.72 39.28
CA GLY A 818 -4.08 16.74 39.75
C GLY A 818 -5.52 16.96 39.26
N LEU A 819 -5.77 17.91 38.35
CA LEU A 819 -7.10 18.15 37.78
C LEU A 819 -7.60 17.00 36.90
N ARG A 820 -6.68 16.16 36.40
CA ARG A 820 -7.00 14.95 35.65
C ARG A 820 -7.81 13.92 36.44
N SER A 821 -7.72 13.91 37.78
CA SER A 821 -8.49 12.95 38.60
C SER A 821 -9.88 13.46 38.98
N LEU A 822 -10.26 14.66 38.55
CA LEU A 822 -11.53 15.31 38.90
C LEU A 822 -12.42 15.48 37.65
N TYR A 823 -13.70 15.14 37.83
CA TYR A 823 -14.74 15.25 36.81
C TYR A 823 -15.87 16.12 37.35
N PHE A 824 -16.00 17.35 36.86
CA PHE A 824 -17.00 18.28 37.35
C PHE A 824 -18.34 18.05 36.65
N LEU A 825 -19.38 17.78 37.43
CA LEU A 825 -20.75 17.53 36.94
C LEU A 825 -21.51 18.82 36.66
N ASP A 826 -21.15 19.90 37.37
CA ASP A 826 -21.82 21.17 37.22
C ASP A 826 -20.85 22.36 37.07
N ALA A 827 -21.00 23.05 35.94
CA ALA A 827 -20.19 24.20 35.62
C ALA A 827 -20.60 25.45 36.40
N ALA A 828 -21.89 25.58 36.70
CA ALA A 828 -22.38 26.69 37.52
C ALA A 828 -21.78 26.62 38.93
N TRP A 829 -21.72 25.41 39.51
CA TRP A 829 -21.03 25.17 40.78
C TRP A 829 -19.53 25.52 40.71
N LEU A 830 -18.82 25.02 39.69
CA LEU A 830 -17.38 25.31 39.53
C LEU A 830 -17.12 26.81 39.38
N TRP A 831 -17.97 27.53 38.65
CA TRP A 831 -17.88 28.97 38.49
C TRP A 831 -18.10 29.71 39.80
N SER A 832 -19.12 29.34 40.58
CA SER A 832 -19.35 29.91 41.90
C SER A 832 -18.11 29.74 42.79
N CYS A 833 -17.47 28.57 42.77
CA CYS A 833 -16.21 28.35 43.50
C CYS A 833 -15.08 29.26 43.01
N LEU A 834 -14.89 29.40 41.70
CA LEU A 834 -13.88 30.29 41.12
C LEU A 834 -14.13 31.75 41.48
N GLN A 835 -15.40 32.17 41.48
CA GLN A 835 -15.79 33.52 41.82
C GLN A 835 -15.43 33.86 43.27
N CYS A 836 -15.62 32.93 44.22
CA CYS A 836 -15.19 33.12 45.60
C CYS A 836 -13.68 33.38 45.71
N VAL A 837 -12.87 32.80 44.81
CA VAL A 837 -11.42 33.03 44.77
C VAL A 837 -11.10 34.41 44.17
N PHE A 838 -11.79 34.81 43.09
CA PHE A 838 -11.56 36.10 42.44
C PHE A 838 -12.11 37.30 43.23
N SER A 839 -13.07 37.07 44.13
CA SER A 839 -13.72 38.11 44.94
C SER A 839 -13.90 37.61 46.38
N PRO A 840 -12.81 37.57 47.18
CA PRO A 840 -12.85 37.01 48.54
C PRO A 840 -13.78 37.77 49.51
N ASN A 841 -14.26 38.96 49.14
CA ASN A 841 -15.17 39.79 49.95
C ASN A 841 -16.66 39.58 49.64
N SER A 842 -17.05 38.73 48.68
CA SER A 842 -18.46 38.35 48.51
C SER A 842 -18.77 37.17 49.44
N THR A 843 -19.41 37.46 50.57
CA THR A 843 -19.92 36.46 51.51
C THR A 843 -20.85 35.48 50.80
N CYS A 844 -20.51 34.19 50.83
CA CYS A 844 -21.39 33.08 50.45
C CYS A 844 -22.54 32.90 51.42
#